data_AF-H0FYM6-F1
#
_entry.id   AF-H0FYM6-F1
#
_cell.length_a   1.000
_cell.length_b   1.000
_cell.length_c   1.000
_cell.angle_alpha   90.00
_cell.angle_beta   90.00
_cell.angle_gamma   90.00
#
_symmetry.space_group_name_H-M   'P 1'
#
loop_
_entity.id
_entity.type
_entity.pdbx_description
1 polymer ?
#
loop_
_entity_poly.entity_id
_entity_poly.type
_entity_poly.pdbx_seq_one_letter_code
_entity_poly.pdbx_strand_id
1 'polypeptide(L)'
;MPNPSQTSDNWWVNDQTPDNPFGKSEDYESFLDYLGALPRSLTPELAAGTLRINVYELNDHPEYKAAAIGALQMWASVTPLKFEIVDDAPFDSTTDWMEVVSPELGEEDDGSAYSSNRYVSIGQRFHDTEPNKTDIGGYVFDSFIHEFGHEFGLNHPGLYNYSGPGGVQINYLNNATWTYDRQQYSVMSYFDGIDVGETSRWSASTPLMADIEAVIRRFFSTVDENGVRTYQHIDLNTGDNVYGSGSTQYGYQLTSSGMQHDIGFAIHDTGGADTIDFSGSTAGTILDLRAGQFSSVNGHSNNVSIFAGHNADAADYYIETGIGSRFDDILIGNDGANTLDGRSGGDRMAGNGGDDTYFVDSLEDIVREEANGGNDTVILLSRNLKIRKIANVENIIYADESTTQPGGGSVSPPNAGDNTMTSIIFGGNGNDTLDGGAGDDTIFGQGGDDLIVGGRDSLASRDINNTIDVEDLEDQTESDDGNDTLYGGGGNDTILGGQGNDILDGGAGDDMLSGQDGVDIFRGGAGVDTVDFSKESPFQLLVNLATNVASGGTASGDTFYSIENLIGSDDRIDRFIGTTAANHFWGQGGGDYFNGGGGNDILDGGNDGDILYGEAGNDTVIGGAGQDYLDGGSGIDTVVYAGSPDGVTIDLANGTASGGDGDGPVQIVGRGAVIRHDILVGFENAAGSSFDDHLIGNALANELSGAAGDDTLTGGGGADRLNGGAGSDTADYADATSGVRLSLAGGRSGGDTYVSIENLAGSGFGDRLTGNGAANVLTGQGGNDTIDGGRGDDTLLGDFAYQGDAPPRPGMGSGYATLGPDAANNSIAAAFDISNNFSLTSDADIFDSTTILHTTVNATGNGQGGYYKIDLAAGTVITIDIDGIADPNVHDSWVRLLDSVGNIVAQNDDGGGDPGSTSNRDSSLVFVAQETGTYYILEGSWSPTAPGDGWAEAVPAGSTYELNVSVEFPPQPAQPGVAGSDTLIGGGGSDLLDGGLAADTLTGGAGEDTFRFSTALGNGNVDWIKDFNVIDDTILLDNLIFESVGVDGALALGAFYGSAGGVAHDADDRIIYDADSGVLSYDADGAGEISAIQYAQLSTNLKLSAADFIII
;
A
#
# COMPACT_ATOMS: atom_id res chain seq x y z
N MET A 1 -2.88 14.53 -16.41
CA MET A 1 -2.70 15.62 -17.40
C MET A 1 -3.23 15.31 -18.80
N PRO A 2 -3.77 16.32 -19.52
CA PRO A 2 -4.40 16.22 -20.84
C PRO A 2 -3.39 16.04 -22.00
N ASN A 3 -3.76 15.17 -22.96
CA ASN A 3 -3.30 15.06 -24.36
C ASN A 3 -1.84 15.48 -24.71
N PRO A 4 -0.89 14.54 -24.89
CA PRO A 4 0.40 14.84 -25.51
C PRO A 4 0.19 15.03 -27.02
N SER A 5 -0.17 16.25 -27.41
CA SER A 5 0.09 16.73 -28.77
C SER A 5 1.32 17.63 -28.84
N GLN A 6 2.20 17.54 -27.85
CA GLN A 6 3.53 18.11 -27.96
C GLN A 6 4.54 17.02 -28.30
N THR A 7 4.56 16.71 -29.59
CA THR A 7 5.72 16.11 -30.24
C THR A 7 7.01 16.87 -29.87
N SER A 8 8.19 16.26 -30.02
CA SER A 8 9.52 16.92 -29.97
C SER A 8 9.60 18.28 -30.68
N ASP A 9 8.70 18.49 -31.63
CA ASP A 9 8.52 19.70 -32.40
C ASP A 9 7.64 20.76 -31.70
N ASN A 10 7.39 20.79 -30.38
CA ASN A 10 6.52 21.82 -29.74
C ASN A 10 6.96 22.30 -28.33
N TRP A 11 8.18 22.01 -27.86
CA TRP A 11 8.68 22.33 -26.50
C TRP A 11 8.55 23.79 -26.02
N TRP A 12 8.36 24.74 -26.95
CA TRP A 12 8.14 26.16 -26.65
C TRP A 12 6.71 26.46 -26.18
N VAL A 13 5.85 25.44 -26.10
CA VAL A 13 4.49 25.56 -25.57
C VAL A 13 4.51 25.03 -24.14
N ASN A 14 4.64 25.94 -23.17
CA ASN A 14 4.49 25.63 -21.76
C ASN A 14 3.00 25.35 -21.44
N ASP A 15 2.59 24.08 -21.40
CA ASP A 15 1.21 23.71 -21.04
C ASP A 15 1.01 23.81 -19.54
N GLN A 16 0.44 24.92 -19.11
CA GLN A 16 0.15 25.23 -17.72
C GLN A 16 -1.27 24.87 -17.33
N THR A 17 -1.98 24.10 -18.17
CA THR A 17 -3.35 23.70 -17.87
C THR A 17 -3.36 22.91 -16.57
N PRO A 18 -3.97 23.45 -15.50
CA PRO A 18 -3.89 22.82 -14.21
C PRO A 18 -4.60 21.47 -14.25
N ASP A 19 -3.93 20.43 -13.76
CA ASP A 19 -4.46 19.07 -13.81
C ASP A 19 -5.79 18.97 -13.08
N ASN A 20 -6.75 18.27 -13.68
CA ASN A 20 -8.09 18.08 -13.10
C ASN A 20 -8.53 16.60 -13.00
N PRO A 21 -7.70 15.69 -12.46
CA PRO A 21 -8.04 14.28 -12.36
C PRO A 21 -9.27 14.00 -11.48
N PHE A 22 -9.62 14.94 -10.60
CA PHE A 22 -10.68 14.81 -9.61
C PHE A 22 -11.99 15.53 -9.99
N GLY A 23 -12.10 16.04 -11.22
CA GLY A 23 -13.32 16.68 -11.72
C GLY A 23 -13.74 17.94 -10.95
N LYS A 24 -12.77 18.70 -10.42
CA LYS A 24 -12.96 19.99 -9.77
C LYS A 24 -13.42 21.05 -10.77
N SER A 25 -13.98 22.15 -10.28
CA SER A 25 -14.45 23.23 -11.13
C SER A 25 -13.30 23.98 -11.80
N GLU A 26 -13.34 24.09 -13.13
CA GLU A 26 -12.39 24.85 -13.96
C GLU A 26 -12.87 26.28 -14.24
N ASP A 27 -13.96 26.74 -13.62
CA ASP A 27 -14.45 28.11 -13.78
C ASP A 27 -13.60 29.11 -12.98
N TYR A 28 -12.54 29.61 -13.62
CA TYR A 28 -11.58 30.55 -13.02
C TYR A 28 -12.23 31.87 -12.57
N GLU A 29 -13.25 32.35 -13.29
CA GLU A 29 -13.93 33.60 -12.95
C GLU A 29 -14.75 33.46 -11.66
N SER A 30 -15.49 32.34 -11.52
CA SER A 30 -16.21 32.02 -10.29
C SER A 30 -15.28 31.78 -9.11
N PHE A 31 -14.12 31.16 -9.34
CA PHE A 31 -13.07 30.99 -8.33
C PHE A 31 -12.56 32.33 -7.81
N LEU A 32 -12.22 33.29 -8.69
CA LEU A 32 -11.75 34.62 -8.30
C LEU A 32 -12.82 35.44 -7.57
N ASP A 33 -14.07 35.37 -8.01
CA ASP A 33 -15.18 36.04 -7.35
C ASP A 33 -15.41 35.47 -5.93
N TYR A 34 -15.26 34.15 -5.75
CA TYR A 34 -15.36 33.50 -4.43
C TYR A 34 -14.17 33.83 -3.53
N LEU A 35 -12.94 33.72 -4.05
CA LEU A 35 -11.71 34.05 -3.34
C LEU A 35 -11.77 35.50 -2.82
N GLY A 36 -12.17 36.45 -3.67
CA GLY A 36 -12.30 37.85 -3.31
C GLY A 36 -13.56 38.24 -2.51
N ALA A 37 -14.33 37.31 -1.94
CA ALA A 37 -15.64 37.61 -1.34
C ALA A 37 -15.66 37.75 0.20
N LEU A 38 -14.54 37.65 0.93
CA LEU A 38 -14.56 37.69 2.40
C LEU A 38 -14.98 39.08 2.91
N PRO A 39 -16.08 39.24 3.66
CA PRO A 39 -16.52 40.56 4.13
C PRO A 39 -15.63 41.05 5.29
N ARG A 40 -14.77 42.03 5.01
CA ARG A 40 -13.93 42.75 5.99
C ARG A 40 -14.17 44.26 5.92
N SER A 41 -13.56 45.00 6.84
CA SER A 41 -13.70 46.46 6.97
C SER A 41 -12.98 47.29 5.89
N LEU A 42 -12.09 46.70 5.09
CA LEU A 42 -11.43 47.40 3.99
C LEU A 42 -12.46 47.71 2.88
N THR A 43 -12.59 49.00 2.54
CA THR A 43 -13.42 49.46 1.42
C THR A 43 -12.55 49.97 0.28
N PRO A 44 -13.05 50.06 -0.96
CA PRO A 44 -12.30 50.63 -2.09
C PRO A 44 -11.74 52.04 -1.79
N GLU A 45 -12.48 52.88 -1.06
CA GLU A 45 -12.03 54.22 -0.68
C GLU A 45 -10.84 54.20 0.30
N LEU A 46 -10.82 53.22 1.22
CA LEU A 46 -9.71 53.05 2.17
C LEU A 46 -8.49 52.43 1.48
N ALA A 47 -8.70 51.42 0.63
CA ALA A 47 -7.64 50.74 -0.12
C ALA A 47 -6.90 51.66 -1.09
N ALA A 48 -7.59 52.68 -1.65
CA ALA A 48 -6.96 53.71 -2.48
C ALA A 48 -6.05 54.68 -1.69
N GLY A 49 -6.14 54.68 -0.35
CA GLY A 49 -5.32 55.49 0.56
C GLY A 49 -4.11 54.74 1.11
N THR A 50 -3.48 55.30 2.14
CA THR A 50 -2.44 54.62 2.92
C THR A 50 -3.05 54.02 4.18
N LEU A 51 -2.90 52.71 4.35
CA LEU A 51 -3.37 51.95 5.50
C LEU A 51 -2.33 52.01 6.62
N ARG A 52 -2.73 52.51 7.80
CA ARG A 52 -1.88 52.57 8.98
C ARG A 52 -1.91 51.24 9.72
N ILE A 53 -0.79 50.52 9.78
CA ILE A 53 -0.68 49.19 10.38
C ILE A 53 0.14 49.29 11.66
N ASN A 54 -0.47 48.97 12.79
CA ASN A 54 0.18 49.03 14.09
C ASN A 54 0.82 47.67 14.43
N VAL A 55 2.13 47.68 14.67
CA VAL A 55 2.95 46.50 15.03
C VAL A 55 3.64 46.70 16.38
N TYR A 56 3.17 47.65 17.20
CA TYR A 56 3.79 48.04 18.47
C TYR A 56 3.94 46.87 19.45
N GLU A 57 2.95 45.97 19.49
CA GLU A 57 2.97 44.77 20.35
C GLU A 57 4.08 43.78 19.95
N LEU A 58 4.59 43.84 18.71
CA LEU A 58 5.71 43.02 18.26
C LEU A 58 7.09 43.58 18.65
N ASN A 59 7.16 44.71 19.38
CA ASN A 59 8.44 45.34 19.73
C ASN A 59 9.35 44.46 20.59
N ASP A 60 8.79 43.56 21.40
CA ASP A 60 9.53 42.59 22.21
C ASP A 60 9.88 41.29 21.44
N HIS A 61 9.41 41.17 20.18
CA HIS A 61 9.65 40.05 19.25
C HIS A 61 10.15 40.57 17.88
N PRO A 62 11.40 41.08 17.80
CA PRO A 62 11.89 41.79 16.63
C PRO A 62 11.91 40.96 15.34
N GLU A 63 12.08 39.64 15.43
CA GLU A 63 12.02 38.70 14.30
C GLU A 63 10.60 38.55 13.72
N TYR A 64 9.56 38.43 14.56
CA TYR A 64 8.16 38.44 14.12
C TYR A 64 7.76 39.80 13.55
N LYS A 65 8.24 40.88 14.17
CA LYS A 65 8.03 42.24 13.66
C LYS A 65 8.63 42.42 12.26
N ALA A 66 9.84 41.90 12.04
CA ALA A 66 10.49 41.94 10.74
C ALA A 66 9.71 41.13 9.70
N ALA A 67 9.26 39.92 10.05
CA ALA A 67 8.44 39.09 9.17
C ALA A 67 7.11 39.76 8.79
N ALA A 68 6.39 40.33 9.77
CA ALA A 68 5.13 41.04 9.52
C ALA A 68 5.31 42.26 8.61
N ILE A 69 6.35 43.07 8.84
CA ILE A 69 6.67 44.22 7.97
C ILE A 69 7.06 43.74 6.58
N GLY A 70 7.86 42.67 6.48
CA GLY A 70 8.26 42.07 5.21
C GLY A 70 7.06 41.57 4.41
N ALA A 71 6.15 40.80 5.00
CA ALA A 71 4.93 40.34 4.34
C ALA A 71 4.05 41.50 3.83
N LEU A 72 3.90 42.60 4.60
CA LEU A 72 3.21 43.82 4.13
C LEU A 72 3.93 44.48 2.95
N GLN A 73 5.27 44.51 2.96
CA GLN A 73 6.05 45.00 1.83
C GLN A 73 5.81 44.14 0.59
N MET A 74 5.71 42.82 0.74
CA MET A 74 5.43 41.91 -0.38
C MET A 74 4.02 42.12 -0.95
N TRP A 75 3.00 42.31 -0.10
CA TRP A 75 1.66 42.74 -0.56
C TRP A 75 1.68 44.05 -1.34
N ALA A 76 2.45 45.06 -0.90
CA ALA A 76 2.59 46.33 -1.60
C ALA A 76 3.45 46.25 -2.87
N SER A 77 4.28 45.20 -3.01
CA SER A 77 5.12 45.01 -4.19
C SER A 77 4.33 44.50 -5.40
N VAL A 78 3.20 43.80 -5.16
CA VAL A 78 2.37 43.19 -6.21
C VAL A 78 0.95 43.76 -6.30
N THR A 79 0.55 44.64 -5.37
CA THR A 79 -0.76 45.30 -5.39
C THR A 79 -0.65 46.81 -5.18
N PRO A 80 -1.67 47.62 -5.56
CA PRO A 80 -1.63 49.07 -5.33
C PRO A 80 -1.80 49.50 -3.86
N LEU A 81 -1.88 48.56 -2.91
CA LEU A 81 -2.02 48.85 -1.48
C LEU A 81 -0.79 49.57 -0.94
N LYS A 82 -1.00 50.50 0.00
CA LYS A 82 0.07 51.31 0.60
C LYS A 82 -0.01 51.23 2.11
N PHE A 83 1.12 50.97 2.76
CA PHE A 83 1.18 50.79 4.21
C PHE A 83 2.02 51.86 4.90
N GLU A 84 1.55 52.33 6.05
CA GLU A 84 2.32 53.13 7.02
C GLU A 84 2.47 52.31 8.30
N ILE A 85 3.70 51.92 8.64
CA ILE A 85 3.96 51.12 9.85
C ILE A 85 4.02 52.03 11.08
N VAL A 86 3.29 51.66 12.12
CA VAL A 86 3.26 52.33 13.43
C VAL A 86 3.83 51.37 14.46
N ASP A 87 4.96 51.71 15.05
CA ASP A 87 5.67 50.86 16.02
C ASP A 87 6.16 51.62 17.27
N ASP A 88 5.87 52.91 17.36
CA ASP A 88 6.31 53.81 18.43
C ASP A 88 5.19 54.20 19.41
N ALA A 89 3.96 53.75 19.15
CA ALA A 89 2.79 53.98 20.00
C ALA A 89 1.81 52.79 19.96
N PRO A 90 1.11 52.49 21.08
CA PRO A 90 0.07 51.45 21.13
C PRO A 90 -1.08 51.71 20.14
N PHE A 91 -1.79 50.66 19.76
CA PHE A 91 -2.89 50.72 18.79
C PHE A 91 -3.98 51.74 19.14
N ASP A 92 -4.30 52.61 18.19
CA ASP A 92 -5.46 53.52 18.25
C ASP A 92 -6.44 53.21 17.12
N SER A 93 -7.53 52.51 17.46
CA SER A 93 -8.60 52.13 16.51
C SER A 93 -9.25 53.29 15.74
N THR A 94 -9.01 54.55 16.11
CA THR A 94 -9.52 55.74 15.40
C THR A 94 -8.59 56.24 14.30
N THR A 95 -7.29 55.92 14.38
CA THR A 95 -6.28 56.35 13.40
C THR A 95 -5.60 55.19 12.71
N ASP A 96 -5.34 54.10 13.40
CA ASP A 96 -4.68 52.92 12.89
C ASP A 96 -5.70 51.95 12.32
N TRP A 97 -5.50 51.49 11.10
CA TRP A 97 -6.45 50.63 10.42
C TRP A 97 -6.39 49.18 10.93
N MET A 98 -5.23 48.64 11.27
CA MET A 98 -5.08 47.26 11.74
C MET A 98 -4.06 47.15 12.86
N GLU A 99 -4.27 46.22 13.79
CA GLU A 99 -3.32 45.82 14.83
C GLU A 99 -2.74 44.45 14.52
N VAL A 100 -1.43 44.29 14.70
CA VAL A 100 -0.72 43.02 14.55
C VAL A 100 -0.05 42.67 15.88
N VAL A 101 -0.31 41.46 16.37
CA VAL A 101 0.21 40.97 17.65
C VAL A 101 0.78 39.55 17.51
N SER A 102 1.54 39.09 18.49
CA SER A 102 2.11 37.74 18.58
C SER A 102 1.98 37.27 20.05
N PRO A 103 1.86 35.96 20.36
CA PRO A 103 1.65 35.52 21.73
C PRO A 103 2.85 35.81 22.65
N GLU A 104 2.55 36.08 23.92
CA GLU A 104 3.51 36.05 25.02
C GLU A 104 3.89 34.58 25.31
N LEU A 105 5.19 34.26 25.36
CA LEU A 105 5.70 32.92 25.67
C LEU A 105 5.08 32.37 26.98
N GLY A 106 4.21 31.35 26.88
CA GLY A 106 3.63 30.63 28.03
C GLY A 106 2.14 30.83 28.32
N GLU A 107 1.35 31.40 27.39
CA GLU A 107 -0.12 31.47 27.47
C GLU A 107 -0.78 30.21 26.86
N GLU A 108 -1.95 29.79 27.38
CA GLU A 108 -2.65 28.54 26.99
C GLU A 108 -3.14 28.49 25.52
N ASP A 109 -3.15 29.63 24.81
CA ASP A 109 -3.71 29.80 23.45
C ASP A 109 -2.64 30.08 22.37
N ASP A 110 -1.37 29.71 22.60
CA ASP A 110 -0.20 30.07 21.76
C ASP A 110 -0.11 29.40 20.38
N GLY A 111 -1.17 28.72 19.91
CA GLY A 111 -1.05 27.75 18.82
C GLY A 111 -1.89 27.95 17.56
N SER A 112 -2.39 29.15 17.29
CA SER A 112 -3.15 29.40 16.05
C SER A 112 -2.78 30.71 15.38
N ALA A 113 -2.73 30.71 14.04
CA ALA A 113 -2.79 31.93 13.24
C ALA A 113 -4.27 32.32 13.09
N TYR A 114 -4.57 33.62 13.26
CA TYR A 114 -5.93 34.11 13.21
C TYR A 114 -5.99 35.59 12.85
N SER A 115 -6.91 35.92 11.94
CA SER A 115 -7.29 37.30 11.60
C SER A 115 -8.76 37.58 11.90
N SER A 116 -9.06 38.79 12.38
CA SER A 116 -10.39 39.19 12.82
C SER A 116 -10.68 40.67 12.63
N ASN A 117 -10.89 41.05 11.39
CA ASN A 117 -11.39 42.33 10.94
C ASN A 117 -10.68 43.50 11.63
N ARG A 118 -9.47 43.81 11.13
CA ARG A 118 -8.48 44.77 11.66
C ARG A 118 -7.56 44.24 12.74
N TYR A 119 -7.44 42.92 12.86
CA TYR A 119 -6.59 42.30 13.88
C TYR A 119 -5.95 41.04 13.31
N VAL A 120 -4.63 40.91 13.42
CA VAL A 120 -3.88 39.73 12.97
C VAL A 120 -3.00 39.23 14.12
N SER A 121 -3.03 37.93 14.36
CA SER A 121 -2.17 37.26 15.33
C SER A 121 -1.64 35.95 14.75
N ILE A 122 -0.33 35.68 14.95
CA ILE A 122 0.33 34.45 14.52
C ILE A 122 0.93 33.75 15.76
N GLY A 123 0.49 32.52 16.04
CA GLY A 123 0.99 31.68 17.14
C GLY A 123 2.26 30.86 16.82
N GLN A 124 2.86 30.22 17.83
CA GLN A 124 4.14 29.46 17.73
C GLN A 124 3.98 27.96 17.48
N ARG A 125 2.87 27.34 17.93
CA ARG A 125 2.69 25.87 18.03
C ARG A 125 2.82 25.06 16.73
N PHE A 126 2.85 25.71 15.57
CA PHE A 126 3.08 25.06 14.29
C PHE A 126 4.59 24.95 14.04
N HIS A 127 5.09 23.72 13.90
CA HIS A 127 6.47 23.41 13.54
C HIS A 127 7.50 23.98 14.53
N ASP A 128 7.31 23.72 15.83
CA ASP A 128 8.11 24.34 16.90
C ASP A 128 9.64 24.13 16.78
N THR A 129 10.05 23.13 16.02
CA THR A 129 11.43 22.71 15.76
C THR A 129 12.04 23.21 14.45
N GLU A 130 11.26 23.82 13.54
CA GLU A 130 11.78 24.28 12.26
C GLU A 130 12.75 25.48 12.44
N PRO A 131 13.97 25.41 11.90
CA PRO A 131 14.88 26.55 11.93
C PRO A 131 14.32 27.71 11.06
N ASN A 132 14.66 28.96 11.41
CA ASN A 132 14.47 30.12 10.53
C ASN A 132 13.01 30.45 10.11
N LYS A 133 12.01 30.12 10.94
CA LYS A 133 10.58 30.25 10.59
C LYS A 133 10.10 31.65 10.19
N THR A 134 10.76 32.70 10.67
CA THR A 134 10.44 34.11 10.37
C THR A 134 11.14 34.65 9.13
N ASP A 135 12.10 33.90 8.57
CA ASP A 135 12.80 34.28 7.35
C ASP A 135 11.87 34.10 6.14
N ILE A 136 12.18 34.76 5.01
CA ILE A 136 11.45 34.54 3.75
C ILE A 136 11.57 33.06 3.38
N GLY A 137 10.43 32.43 3.07
CA GLY A 137 10.30 30.98 2.86
C GLY A 137 9.94 30.19 4.12
N GLY A 138 10.02 30.81 5.29
CA GLY A 138 9.59 30.24 6.55
C GLY A 138 8.10 30.36 6.82
N TYR A 139 7.58 29.39 7.56
CA TYR A 139 6.15 29.24 7.85
C TYR A 139 5.52 30.48 8.50
N VAL A 140 6.22 31.18 9.39
CA VAL A 140 5.68 32.40 10.04
C VAL A 140 5.57 33.54 9.04
N PHE A 141 6.54 33.68 8.13
CA PHE A 141 6.49 34.70 7.07
C PHE A 141 5.32 34.46 6.12
N ASP A 142 5.17 33.22 5.66
CA ASP A 142 4.07 32.78 4.79
C ASP A 142 2.70 32.95 5.47
N SER A 143 2.60 32.60 6.75
CA SER A 143 1.38 32.80 7.55
C SER A 143 0.99 34.28 7.69
N PHE A 144 1.96 35.20 7.78
CA PHE A 144 1.65 36.64 7.75
C PHE A 144 1.10 37.07 6.39
N ILE A 145 1.64 36.56 5.27
CA ILE A 145 1.10 36.85 3.94
C ILE A 145 -0.35 36.37 3.86
N HIS A 146 -0.62 35.15 4.30
CA HIS A 146 -1.95 34.53 4.34
C HIS A 146 -2.95 35.35 5.17
N GLU A 147 -2.64 35.63 6.44
CA GLU A 147 -3.57 36.34 7.34
C GLU A 147 -3.82 37.80 6.93
N PHE A 148 -2.83 38.46 6.31
CA PHE A 148 -3.08 39.76 5.70
C PHE A 148 -4.02 39.66 4.50
N GLY A 149 -3.93 38.59 3.71
CA GLY A 149 -4.88 38.30 2.62
C GLY A 149 -6.33 38.24 3.12
N HIS A 150 -6.57 37.60 4.26
CA HIS A 150 -7.87 37.63 4.91
C HIS A 150 -8.33 39.05 5.24
N GLU A 151 -7.48 39.91 5.80
CA GLU A 151 -7.81 41.30 6.09
C GLU A 151 -8.03 42.16 4.84
N PHE A 152 -7.40 41.78 3.73
CA PHE A 152 -7.64 42.33 2.39
C PHE A 152 -8.83 41.68 1.69
N GLY A 153 -9.62 40.87 2.41
CA GLY A 153 -10.92 40.39 1.93
C GLY A 153 -10.85 39.12 1.10
N LEU A 154 -9.79 38.32 1.25
CA LEU A 154 -9.68 37.01 0.62
C LEU A 154 -10.22 35.89 1.53
N ASN A 155 -11.02 34.98 0.96
CA ASN A 155 -11.41 33.72 1.60
C ASN A 155 -10.32 32.66 1.36
N HIS A 156 -10.34 31.57 2.12
CA HIS A 156 -9.81 30.32 1.57
C HIS A 156 -10.60 29.95 0.31
N PRO A 157 -9.97 29.38 -0.73
CA PRO A 157 -10.65 28.95 -1.95
C PRO A 157 -11.78 27.93 -1.75
N GLY A 158 -11.79 27.16 -0.66
CA GLY A 158 -12.84 26.20 -0.32
C GLY A 158 -13.53 26.44 1.03
N LEU A 159 -14.54 25.62 1.33
CA LEU A 159 -15.25 25.63 2.63
C LEU A 159 -14.54 24.70 3.62
N TYR A 160 -13.29 25.03 3.93
CA TYR A 160 -12.49 24.33 4.92
C TYR A 160 -11.83 25.33 5.87
N ASN A 161 -11.66 24.89 7.11
CA ASN A 161 -10.94 25.61 8.14
C ASN A 161 -10.27 24.58 9.05
N TYR A 162 -9.01 24.80 9.39
CA TYR A 162 -8.26 23.88 10.22
C TYR A 162 -8.76 23.99 11.66
N SER A 163 -9.29 22.91 12.22
CA SER A 163 -9.87 22.89 13.57
C SER A 163 -8.88 22.45 14.66
N GLY A 164 -7.58 22.42 14.36
CA GLY A 164 -6.54 21.95 15.29
C GLY A 164 -6.40 20.42 15.31
N PRO A 165 -5.53 19.88 16.18
CA PRO A 165 -5.33 18.44 16.34
C PRO A 165 -6.65 17.72 16.69
N GLY A 166 -7.00 16.68 15.93
CA GLY A 166 -8.29 15.97 16.03
C GLY A 166 -9.40 16.53 15.12
N GLY A 167 -9.09 17.50 14.27
CA GLY A 167 -9.95 17.93 13.16
C GLY A 167 -10.03 16.89 12.04
N VAL A 168 -11.13 16.90 11.29
CA VAL A 168 -11.26 16.11 10.05
C VAL A 168 -10.09 16.46 9.14
N GLN A 169 -9.32 15.45 8.70
CA GLN A 169 -8.22 15.67 7.76
C GLN A 169 -8.74 16.35 6.48
N ILE A 170 -8.18 17.50 6.16
CA ILE A 170 -8.49 18.26 4.94
C ILE A 170 -7.53 17.73 3.87
N ASN A 171 -8.04 17.16 2.78
CA ASN A 171 -7.22 16.71 1.66
C ASN A 171 -7.76 17.23 0.33
N TYR A 172 -6.87 17.41 -0.64
CA TYR A 172 -7.19 18.04 -1.93
C TYR A 172 -8.34 17.30 -2.64
N LEU A 173 -8.31 15.96 -2.63
CA LEU A 173 -9.32 15.11 -3.26
C LEU A 173 -10.73 15.40 -2.77
N ASN A 174 -10.95 15.56 -1.47
CA ASN A 174 -12.29 15.68 -0.90
C ASN A 174 -12.73 17.13 -0.65
N ASN A 175 -11.79 18.03 -0.37
CA ASN A 175 -12.10 19.35 0.18
C ASN A 175 -11.87 20.50 -0.81
N ALA A 176 -11.01 20.32 -1.83
CA ALA A 176 -10.84 21.32 -2.87
C ALA A 176 -12.11 21.46 -3.72
N THR A 177 -12.55 22.69 -3.96
CA THR A 177 -13.74 22.98 -4.80
C THR A 177 -13.34 23.30 -6.24
N TRP A 178 -12.16 23.90 -6.42
CA TRP A 178 -11.69 24.42 -7.69
C TRP A 178 -10.39 23.73 -8.08
N THR A 179 -10.15 23.58 -9.37
CA THR A 179 -8.87 23.08 -9.88
C THR A 179 -7.71 24.01 -9.49
N TYR A 180 -8.01 25.30 -9.30
CA TYR A 180 -7.11 26.39 -8.89
C TYR A 180 -6.91 26.52 -7.37
N ASP A 181 -7.57 25.68 -6.56
CA ASP A 181 -7.46 25.65 -5.10
C ASP A 181 -6.15 24.97 -4.67
N ARG A 182 -5.02 25.59 -5.00
CA ARG A 182 -3.67 25.07 -4.74
C ARG A 182 -2.71 26.23 -4.57
N GLN A 183 -1.60 25.99 -3.89
CA GLN A 183 -0.61 27.02 -3.59
C GLN A 183 -0.13 27.75 -4.85
N GLN A 184 0.11 27.06 -5.98
CA GLN A 184 0.46 27.67 -7.28
C GLN A 184 -0.33 28.97 -7.62
N TYR A 185 -1.63 29.01 -7.31
CA TYR A 185 -2.49 30.15 -7.67
C TYR A 185 -2.74 31.12 -6.52
N SER A 186 -2.77 30.64 -5.28
CA SER A 186 -3.28 31.40 -4.13
C SER A 186 -2.62 30.96 -2.82
N VAL A 187 -2.01 31.89 -2.10
CA VAL A 187 -1.48 31.69 -0.73
C VAL A 187 -2.59 31.37 0.27
N MET A 188 -3.85 31.66 -0.07
CA MET A 188 -5.01 31.32 0.74
C MET A 188 -5.41 29.83 0.67
N SER A 189 -4.77 29.04 -0.21
CA SER A 189 -4.97 27.59 -0.29
C SER A 189 -4.34 26.89 0.91
N TYR A 190 -4.95 25.81 1.39
CA TYR A 190 -4.30 24.89 2.34
C TYR A 190 -3.56 23.75 1.66
N PHE A 191 -3.75 23.60 0.34
CA PHE A 191 -3.11 22.56 -0.44
C PHE A 191 -1.82 23.09 -1.04
N ASP A 192 -0.69 22.59 -0.56
CA ASP A 192 0.65 22.94 -1.04
C ASP A 192 1.03 22.17 -2.30
N GLY A 193 2.27 22.35 -2.78
CA GLY A 193 2.79 21.61 -3.93
C GLY A 193 2.70 20.09 -3.74
N ILE A 194 2.96 19.57 -2.53
CA ILE A 194 2.96 18.12 -2.23
C ILE A 194 1.53 17.57 -2.34
N ASP A 195 0.55 18.29 -1.80
CA ASP A 195 -0.88 17.89 -1.85
C ASP A 195 -1.42 17.72 -3.28
N VAL A 196 -0.76 18.33 -4.27
CA VAL A 196 -1.12 18.27 -5.69
C VAL A 196 -0.05 17.61 -6.57
N GLY A 197 0.97 16.99 -5.98
CA GLY A 197 1.91 16.09 -6.67
C GLY A 197 3.38 16.53 -6.80
N GLU A 198 3.85 17.55 -6.09
CA GLU A 198 5.29 17.92 -6.03
C GLU A 198 6.06 17.08 -4.99
N THR A 199 7.38 16.96 -5.16
CA THR A 199 8.28 16.16 -4.32
C THR A 199 8.71 16.87 -3.02
N SER A 200 8.64 18.20 -2.99
CA SER A 200 8.93 19.02 -1.81
C SER A 200 8.02 20.25 -1.77
N ARG A 201 7.74 20.72 -0.56
CA ARG A 201 6.97 21.97 -0.37
C ARG A 201 7.84 23.16 -0.72
N TRP A 202 7.24 24.20 -1.26
CA TRP A 202 7.80 25.54 -1.30
C TRP A 202 6.86 26.51 -0.58
N SER A 203 7.39 27.65 -0.15
CA SER A 203 6.62 28.68 0.55
C SER A 203 6.46 29.92 -0.31
N ALA A 204 5.29 30.56 -0.25
CA ALA A 204 5.08 31.78 -1.00
C ALA A 204 5.82 32.95 -0.33
N SER A 205 6.63 33.69 -1.11
CA SER A 205 7.24 34.94 -0.62
C SER A 205 6.43 36.17 -1.01
N THR A 206 5.47 36.03 -1.92
CA THR A 206 4.48 37.07 -2.29
C THR A 206 3.07 36.49 -2.22
N PRO A 207 2.03 37.34 -2.19
CA PRO A 207 0.73 36.94 -2.71
C PRO A 207 0.86 36.44 -4.14
N LEU A 208 0.06 35.45 -4.52
CA LEU A 208 0.17 34.77 -5.82
C LEU A 208 -0.88 35.29 -6.80
N MET A 209 -0.85 34.82 -8.05
CA MET A 209 -1.61 35.41 -9.16
C MET A 209 -3.10 35.62 -8.85
N ALA A 210 -3.77 34.65 -8.23
CA ALA A 210 -5.20 34.76 -7.92
C ALA A 210 -5.47 35.72 -6.75
N ASP A 211 -4.57 35.78 -5.76
CA ASP A 211 -4.65 36.72 -4.64
C ASP A 211 -4.57 38.16 -5.14
N ILE A 212 -3.58 38.43 -6.00
CA ILE A 212 -3.35 39.73 -6.63
C ILE A 212 -4.59 40.14 -7.45
N GLU A 213 -5.08 39.24 -8.30
CA GLU A 213 -6.25 39.50 -9.13
C GLU A 213 -7.51 39.76 -8.31
N ALA A 214 -7.76 38.96 -7.27
CA ALA A 214 -8.93 39.12 -6.41
C ALA A 214 -8.92 40.47 -5.67
N VAL A 215 -7.77 40.91 -5.14
CA VAL A 215 -7.62 42.23 -4.51
C VAL A 215 -7.82 43.37 -5.50
N ILE A 216 -7.22 43.28 -6.70
CA ILE A 216 -7.37 44.29 -7.76
C ILE A 216 -8.83 44.39 -8.22
N ARG A 217 -9.47 43.26 -8.49
CA ARG A 217 -10.90 43.19 -8.85
C ARG A 217 -11.77 43.84 -7.79
N ARG A 218 -11.47 43.60 -6.52
CA ARG A 218 -12.30 44.07 -5.41
C ARG A 218 -12.18 45.57 -5.15
N PHE A 219 -10.97 46.12 -5.17
CA PHE A 219 -10.75 47.49 -4.69
C PHE A 219 -10.28 48.48 -5.77
N PHE A 220 -9.64 47.98 -6.83
CA PHE A 220 -9.02 48.80 -7.87
C PHE A 220 -9.70 48.60 -9.23
N SER A 221 -10.95 48.15 -9.24
CA SER A 221 -11.80 48.07 -10.42
C SER A 221 -13.19 48.64 -10.17
N THR A 222 -13.94 48.89 -11.24
CA THR A 222 -15.35 49.26 -11.21
C THR A 222 -16.13 48.34 -12.13
N VAL A 223 -17.36 47.99 -11.77
CA VAL A 223 -18.26 47.18 -12.61
C VAL A 223 -19.47 48.04 -12.97
N ASP A 224 -19.76 48.14 -14.26
CA ASP A 224 -20.89 48.93 -14.75
C ASP A 224 -22.25 48.18 -14.63
N GLU A 225 -23.35 48.84 -15.01
CA GLU A 225 -24.70 48.26 -14.95
C GLU A 225 -24.89 47.00 -15.83
N ASN A 226 -23.98 46.74 -16.77
CA ASN A 226 -23.99 45.59 -17.66
C ASN A 226 -23.05 44.47 -17.22
N GLY A 227 -22.36 44.63 -16.08
CA GLY A 227 -21.38 43.66 -15.59
C GLY A 227 -20.00 43.80 -16.23
N VAL A 228 -19.72 44.87 -16.98
CA VAL A 228 -18.39 45.09 -17.59
C VAL A 228 -17.46 45.70 -16.56
N ARG A 229 -16.34 45.01 -16.30
CA ARG A 229 -15.31 45.45 -15.36
C ARG A 229 -14.31 46.39 -16.05
N THR A 230 -13.97 47.48 -15.39
CA THR A 230 -12.94 48.44 -15.80
C THR A 230 -11.95 48.60 -14.66
N TYR A 231 -10.67 48.36 -14.94
CA TYR A 231 -9.59 48.42 -13.96
C TYR A 231 -8.93 49.80 -13.91
N GLN A 232 -8.40 50.15 -12.75
CA GLN A 232 -7.50 51.30 -12.62
C GLN A 232 -6.15 50.96 -13.26
N HIS A 233 -5.47 51.97 -13.80
CA HIS A 233 -4.10 51.82 -14.24
C HIS A 233 -3.20 51.64 -13.00
N ILE A 234 -2.30 50.66 -13.05
CA ILE A 234 -1.41 50.29 -11.96
C ILE A 234 0.02 50.50 -12.41
N ASP A 235 0.79 51.27 -11.62
CA ASP A 235 2.22 51.49 -11.79
C ASP A 235 2.95 50.83 -10.61
N LEU A 236 3.57 49.67 -10.83
CA LEU A 236 4.37 48.94 -9.83
C LEU A 236 5.72 48.55 -10.44
N ASN A 237 6.76 48.60 -9.60
CA ASN A 237 8.11 48.15 -9.94
C ASN A 237 8.75 48.79 -11.21
N THR A 238 8.27 49.97 -11.66
CA THR A 238 8.58 50.66 -12.95
C THR A 238 10.06 51.00 -13.34
N GLY A 239 11.08 50.42 -12.72
CA GLY A 239 12.48 50.61 -13.08
C GLY A 239 13.23 49.28 -13.13
N ASP A 240 14.40 49.28 -13.76
CA ASP A 240 15.18 48.07 -14.08
C ASP A 240 15.47 47.17 -12.86
N ASN A 241 14.75 46.05 -12.76
CA ASN A 241 14.79 45.09 -11.65
C ASN A 241 15.39 43.76 -12.05
N VAL A 242 15.95 43.07 -11.06
CA VAL A 242 16.32 41.66 -11.16
C VAL A 242 15.49 40.87 -10.15
N TYR A 243 14.94 39.74 -10.58
CA TYR A 243 14.20 38.77 -9.79
C TYR A 243 14.95 37.43 -9.80
N GLY A 244 14.92 36.66 -8.71
CA GLY A 244 15.67 35.40 -8.57
C GLY A 244 17.04 35.53 -7.89
N SER A 245 18.05 34.82 -8.38
CA SER A 245 19.37 34.69 -7.71
C SER A 245 20.12 36.01 -7.57
N GLY A 246 20.00 36.90 -8.56
CA GLY A 246 20.57 38.25 -8.56
C GLY A 246 19.66 39.33 -7.98
N SER A 247 18.59 38.97 -7.27
CA SER A 247 17.46 39.88 -7.05
C SER A 247 17.80 41.22 -6.40
N THR A 248 17.30 42.30 -7.00
CA THR A 248 17.38 43.68 -6.48
C THR A 248 16.19 44.06 -5.60
N GLN A 249 15.15 43.22 -5.56
CA GLN A 249 13.90 43.46 -4.85
C GLN A 249 13.75 42.51 -3.64
N TYR A 250 13.43 43.07 -2.47
CA TYR A 250 13.21 42.26 -1.26
C TYR A 250 12.11 41.20 -1.50
N GLY A 251 12.33 39.97 -1.05
CA GLY A 251 11.37 38.87 -1.14
C GLY A 251 11.46 38.02 -2.40
N TYR A 252 12.28 38.42 -3.39
CA TYR A 252 12.46 37.68 -4.65
C TYR A 252 13.84 37.01 -4.75
N GLN A 253 14.61 36.95 -3.65
CA GLN A 253 15.94 36.34 -3.64
C GLN A 253 15.83 34.82 -3.68
N LEU A 254 16.31 34.19 -4.74
CA LEU A 254 16.50 32.74 -4.79
C LEU A 254 17.92 32.38 -4.36
N THR A 255 18.06 31.35 -3.52
CA THR A 255 19.37 30.81 -3.11
C THR A 255 19.50 29.35 -3.51
N SER A 256 20.73 28.85 -3.57
CA SER A 256 21.00 27.43 -3.86
C SER A 256 20.84 26.51 -2.63
N SER A 257 20.45 27.06 -1.47
CA SER A 257 20.20 26.33 -0.22
C SER A 257 19.55 27.25 0.82
N GLY A 258 18.95 26.68 1.87
CA GLY A 258 18.26 27.42 2.93
C GLY A 258 16.80 27.77 2.56
N MET A 259 16.12 28.56 3.40
CA MET A 259 14.67 28.81 3.24
C MET A 259 14.30 29.49 1.93
N GLN A 260 15.22 30.26 1.34
CA GLN A 260 15.02 30.94 0.06
C GLN A 260 15.34 30.07 -1.17
N HIS A 261 15.68 28.79 -0.97
CA HIS A 261 15.76 27.81 -2.03
C HIS A 261 14.35 27.40 -2.47
N ASP A 262 13.51 27.00 -1.53
CA ASP A 262 12.16 26.47 -1.79
C ASP A 262 11.11 27.58 -1.62
N ILE A 263 11.21 28.64 -2.44
CA ILE A 263 10.20 29.70 -2.48
C ILE A 263 9.57 29.84 -3.85
N GLY A 264 8.35 30.38 -3.87
CA GLY A 264 7.67 30.82 -5.07
C GLY A 264 7.09 32.22 -4.91
N PHE A 265 6.92 32.91 -6.03
CA PHE A 265 6.49 34.30 -6.05
C PHE A 265 5.85 34.71 -7.37
N ALA A 266 5.01 35.73 -7.31
CA ALA A 266 4.42 36.40 -8.46
C ALA A 266 5.08 37.76 -8.66
N ILE A 267 5.48 38.06 -9.90
CA ILE A 267 6.05 39.33 -10.32
C ILE A 267 4.94 40.17 -10.92
N HIS A 268 4.70 41.36 -10.36
CA HIS A 268 3.87 42.40 -10.98
C HIS A 268 4.76 43.59 -11.29
N ASP A 269 5.41 43.54 -12.44
CA ASP A 269 6.20 44.64 -12.98
C ASP A 269 5.41 45.32 -14.09
N THR A 270 5.37 46.64 -14.08
CA THR A 270 4.67 47.45 -15.07
C THR A 270 5.60 48.40 -15.82
N GLY A 271 6.91 48.13 -15.81
CA GLY A 271 7.86 48.70 -16.75
C GLY A 271 9.29 48.75 -16.22
N GLY A 272 10.25 48.91 -17.11
CA GLY A 272 11.66 48.81 -16.73
C GLY A 272 12.42 48.15 -17.87
N ALA A 273 13.64 47.74 -17.58
CA ALA A 273 14.35 46.73 -18.35
C ALA A 273 14.75 45.64 -17.36
N ASP A 274 13.96 44.59 -17.31
CA ASP A 274 13.90 43.68 -16.18
C ASP A 274 14.51 42.32 -16.52
N THR A 275 14.98 41.63 -15.48
CA THR A 275 15.67 40.34 -15.60
C THR A 275 15.08 39.33 -14.62
N ILE A 276 14.73 38.15 -15.11
CA ILE A 276 14.56 36.96 -14.27
C ILE A 276 15.84 36.15 -14.36
N ASP A 277 16.49 35.96 -13.21
CA ASP A 277 17.79 35.31 -13.07
C ASP A 277 17.66 34.03 -12.25
N PHE A 278 17.62 32.88 -12.93
CA PHE A 278 17.61 31.55 -12.31
C PHE A 278 18.98 30.88 -12.34
N SER A 279 20.06 31.63 -12.53
CA SER A 279 21.43 31.08 -12.62
C SER A 279 21.92 30.36 -11.36
N GLY A 280 21.30 30.64 -10.21
CA GLY A 280 21.58 29.93 -8.96
C GLY A 280 20.75 28.68 -8.75
N SER A 281 19.95 28.26 -9.75
CA SER A 281 19.08 27.11 -9.60
C SER A 281 19.85 25.80 -9.46
N THR A 282 19.25 24.87 -8.74
CA THR A 282 19.78 23.55 -8.39
C THR A 282 19.25 22.43 -9.27
N ALA A 283 18.35 22.74 -10.20
CA ALA A 283 17.81 21.85 -11.22
C ALA A 283 17.56 22.64 -12.53
N GLY A 284 17.25 21.93 -13.63
CA GLY A 284 16.80 22.53 -14.88
C GLY A 284 15.52 23.35 -14.70
N THR A 285 15.41 24.45 -15.44
CA THR A 285 14.36 25.45 -15.24
C THR A 285 13.48 25.59 -16.47
N ILE A 286 12.19 25.90 -16.24
CA ILE A 286 11.31 26.41 -17.27
C ILE A 286 11.08 27.88 -16.97
N LEU A 287 11.71 28.76 -17.73
CA LEU A 287 11.60 30.21 -17.59
C LEU A 287 10.70 30.75 -18.69
N ASP A 288 9.55 31.30 -18.31
CA ASP A 288 8.53 31.83 -19.22
C ASP A 288 8.31 33.32 -18.96
N LEU A 289 8.77 34.15 -19.89
CA LEU A 289 8.71 35.62 -19.80
C LEU A 289 7.35 36.20 -20.21
N ARG A 290 6.38 35.36 -20.56
CA ARG A 290 5.06 35.83 -21.00
C ARG A 290 4.19 36.17 -19.79
N ALA A 291 3.55 37.32 -19.85
CA ALA A 291 2.67 37.76 -18.78
C ALA A 291 1.47 36.81 -18.62
N GLY A 292 1.17 36.45 -17.38
CA GLY A 292 0.14 35.47 -17.02
C GLY A 292 0.59 34.02 -17.12
N GLN A 293 1.89 33.76 -17.31
CA GLN A 293 2.46 32.42 -17.34
C GLN A 293 3.29 32.13 -16.08
N PHE A 294 3.38 30.85 -15.76
CA PHE A 294 4.23 30.28 -14.72
C PHE A 294 5.61 29.84 -15.24
N SER A 295 6.58 29.83 -14.33
CA SER A 295 7.94 29.34 -14.49
C SER A 295 8.23 28.34 -13.37
N SER A 296 9.14 27.42 -13.63
CA SER A 296 9.59 26.35 -12.73
C SER A 296 11.06 26.56 -12.40
N VAL A 297 11.42 26.59 -11.12
CA VAL A 297 12.79 26.82 -10.65
C VAL A 297 13.08 26.04 -9.37
N ASN A 298 14.33 25.63 -9.17
CA ASN A 298 14.81 24.88 -8.00
C ASN A 298 14.14 23.50 -7.82
N GLY A 299 13.72 22.87 -8.92
CA GLY A 299 13.05 21.57 -8.91
C GLY A 299 11.55 21.64 -8.61
N HIS A 300 10.99 22.83 -8.41
CA HIS A 300 9.55 23.02 -8.21
C HIS A 300 8.82 23.33 -9.51
N SER A 301 7.54 22.95 -9.55
CA SER A 301 6.69 23.15 -10.73
C SER A 301 5.85 24.42 -10.59
N ASN A 302 5.96 25.34 -11.56
CA ASN A 302 5.11 26.53 -11.65
C ASN A 302 5.11 27.43 -10.39
N ASN A 303 6.21 27.47 -9.64
CA ASN A 303 6.33 28.22 -8.39
C ASN A 303 6.59 29.71 -8.60
N VAL A 304 7.06 30.14 -9.78
CA VAL A 304 7.23 31.56 -10.12
C VAL A 304 6.23 31.96 -11.19
N SER A 305 5.70 33.18 -11.15
CA SER A 305 4.76 33.66 -12.17
C SER A 305 4.94 35.14 -12.51
N ILE A 306 4.53 35.52 -13.72
CA ILE A 306 4.40 36.93 -14.11
C ILE A 306 2.92 37.26 -14.16
N PHE A 307 2.49 38.28 -13.42
CA PHE A 307 1.10 38.71 -13.39
C PHE A 307 0.76 39.58 -14.61
N ALA A 308 -0.22 39.15 -15.42
CA ALA A 308 -0.61 39.84 -16.65
C ALA A 308 -1.30 41.21 -16.47
N GLY A 309 -1.71 41.56 -15.25
CA GLY A 309 -2.38 42.82 -14.94
C GLY A 309 -3.55 43.20 -15.87
N HIS A 310 -3.97 44.47 -15.78
CA HIS A 310 -5.10 45.02 -16.56
C HIS A 310 -4.82 46.40 -17.17
N ASN A 311 -3.56 46.74 -17.38
CA ASN A 311 -3.14 47.96 -18.05
C ASN A 311 -3.49 47.89 -19.54
N ALA A 312 -3.68 49.06 -20.16
CA ALA A 312 -4.16 49.15 -21.52
C ALA A 312 -3.09 48.83 -22.58
N ASP A 313 -1.80 48.87 -22.21
CA ASP A 313 -0.68 48.54 -23.08
C ASP A 313 -0.05 47.23 -22.60
N ALA A 314 -0.04 46.20 -23.45
CA ALA A 314 0.53 44.91 -23.11
C ALA A 314 2.07 44.96 -22.98
N ALA A 315 2.70 45.98 -23.57
CA ALA A 315 4.14 46.22 -23.44
C ALA A 315 4.55 46.72 -22.05
N ASP A 316 3.59 47.15 -21.22
CA ASP A 316 3.86 47.51 -19.83
C ASP A 316 4.28 46.27 -19.00
N TYR A 317 4.02 45.04 -19.46
CA TYR A 317 4.27 43.79 -18.72
C TYR A 317 5.47 42.99 -19.20
N TYR A 318 6.32 43.57 -20.05
CA TYR A 318 7.47 42.85 -20.58
C TYR A 318 8.55 42.72 -19.53
N ILE A 319 8.99 41.47 -19.33
CA ILE A 319 10.30 41.16 -18.78
C ILE A 319 11.20 40.88 -19.97
N GLU A 320 12.30 41.61 -20.08
CA GLU A 320 13.14 41.59 -21.29
C GLU A 320 14.22 40.50 -21.23
N THR A 321 14.74 40.15 -20.05
CA THR A 321 15.88 39.24 -19.93
C THR A 321 15.54 37.99 -19.12
N GLY A 322 15.84 36.82 -19.67
CA GLY A 322 15.72 35.52 -19.01
C GLY A 322 17.08 34.83 -18.94
N ILE A 323 17.49 34.44 -17.73
CA ILE A 323 18.74 33.71 -17.51
C ILE A 323 18.40 32.36 -16.87
N GLY A 324 18.77 31.28 -17.56
CA GLY A 324 18.67 29.90 -17.10
C GLY A 324 19.68 29.55 -16.01
N SER A 325 19.71 28.27 -15.65
CA SER A 325 20.50 27.66 -14.59
C SER A 325 21.89 27.23 -15.07
N ARG A 326 22.33 26.01 -14.78
CA ARG A 326 23.56 25.39 -15.35
C ARG A 326 23.26 24.00 -15.92
N PHE A 327 21.96 23.71 -16.03
CA PHE A 327 21.36 22.45 -16.43
C PHE A 327 20.51 22.72 -17.68
N ASP A 328 19.96 21.68 -18.30
CA ASP A 328 19.09 21.84 -19.46
C ASP A 328 17.84 22.67 -19.13
N ASP A 329 17.76 23.87 -19.68
CA ASP A 329 16.66 24.79 -19.43
C ASP A 329 15.74 24.95 -20.65
N ILE A 330 14.50 25.38 -20.38
CA ILE A 330 13.55 25.86 -21.39
C ILE A 330 13.29 27.34 -21.13
N LEU A 331 13.73 28.21 -22.03
CA LEU A 331 13.54 29.66 -21.95
C LEU A 331 12.57 30.11 -23.04
N ILE A 332 11.46 30.72 -22.64
CA ILE A 332 10.39 31.20 -23.53
C ILE A 332 10.24 32.71 -23.35
N GLY A 333 10.55 33.46 -24.42
CA GLY A 333 10.35 34.89 -24.57
C GLY A 333 8.89 35.30 -24.79
N ASN A 334 8.65 36.60 -24.82
CA ASN A 334 7.35 37.23 -25.09
C ASN A 334 7.34 37.90 -26.47
N ASP A 335 6.35 38.75 -26.77
CA ASP A 335 6.30 39.46 -28.07
C ASP A 335 7.20 40.74 -28.09
N GLY A 336 8.04 40.92 -27.07
CA GLY A 336 9.01 42.00 -26.92
C GLY A 336 10.42 41.59 -27.36
N ALA A 337 11.37 42.54 -27.38
CA ALA A 337 12.77 42.20 -27.69
C ALA A 337 13.44 41.56 -26.46
N ASN A 338 13.62 40.24 -26.50
CA ASN A 338 14.13 39.45 -25.38
C ASN A 338 15.64 39.18 -25.47
N THR A 339 16.26 38.99 -24.31
CA THR A 339 17.61 38.45 -24.15
C THR A 339 17.54 37.15 -23.36
N LEU A 340 17.84 36.02 -24.00
CA LEU A 340 17.76 34.68 -23.42
C LEU A 340 19.17 34.08 -23.30
N ASP A 341 19.57 33.71 -22.10
CA ASP A 341 20.87 33.11 -21.76
C ASP A 341 20.64 31.84 -20.95
N GLY A 342 20.68 30.68 -21.61
CA GLY A 342 20.51 29.39 -20.94
C GLY A 342 21.67 29.02 -20.01
N ARG A 343 22.79 29.75 -20.09
CA ARG A 343 24.09 29.39 -19.48
C ARG A 343 24.61 28.10 -20.11
N SER A 344 24.97 27.12 -19.28
CA SER A 344 25.51 25.82 -19.68
C SER A 344 24.40 24.78 -19.55
N GLY A 345 24.44 23.75 -20.38
CA GLY A 345 23.35 22.77 -20.50
C GLY A 345 22.97 22.59 -21.97
N GLY A 346 22.01 21.71 -22.26
CA GLY A 346 21.36 21.55 -23.55
C GLY A 346 20.08 22.37 -23.62
N ASP A 347 20.22 23.69 -23.81
CA ASP A 347 19.12 24.62 -23.56
C ASP A 347 18.17 24.79 -24.74
N ARG A 348 16.88 24.99 -24.48
CA ARG A 348 15.86 25.26 -25.50
C ARG A 348 15.34 26.68 -25.33
N MET A 349 15.69 27.56 -26.27
CA MET A 349 15.37 28.99 -26.19
C MET A 349 14.48 29.44 -27.35
N ALA A 350 13.30 29.98 -27.05
CA ALA A 350 12.32 30.47 -28.03
C ALA A 350 11.91 31.91 -27.72
N GLY A 351 12.19 32.85 -28.61
CA GLY A 351 11.96 34.29 -28.42
C GLY A 351 10.53 34.74 -28.72
N ASN A 352 9.85 34.07 -29.66
CA ASN A 352 8.52 34.41 -30.20
C ASN A 352 8.55 35.60 -31.18
N GLY A 353 8.19 36.81 -30.74
CA GLY A 353 8.15 37.99 -31.60
C GLY A 353 8.95 39.11 -30.96
N GLY A 354 9.57 39.99 -31.75
CA GLY A 354 10.55 40.93 -31.21
C GLY A 354 11.90 40.77 -31.91
N ASP A 355 12.84 41.66 -31.60
CA ASP A 355 14.23 41.52 -32.07
C ASP A 355 15.04 40.82 -30.95
N ASP A 356 15.13 39.50 -31.01
CA ASP A 356 15.60 38.68 -29.88
C ASP A 356 17.11 38.40 -29.93
N THR A 357 17.71 38.20 -28.75
CA THR A 357 19.12 37.83 -28.59
C THR A 357 19.29 36.59 -27.74
N TYR A 358 20.00 35.59 -28.29
CA TYR A 358 20.25 34.30 -27.64
C TYR A 358 21.75 34.11 -27.38
N PHE A 359 22.10 33.62 -26.20
CA PHE A 359 23.45 33.17 -25.88
C PHE A 359 23.52 31.65 -25.99
N VAL A 360 24.36 31.16 -26.90
CA VAL A 360 24.53 29.73 -27.18
C VAL A 360 25.95 29.31 -26.81
N ASP A 361 26.05 28.36 -25.90
CA ASP A 361 27.28 27.91 -25.28
C ASP A 361 27.57 26.41 -25.55
N SER A 362 26.53 25.65 -25.91
CA SER A 362 26.57 24.23 -26.25
C SER A 362 26.14 23.96 -27.70
N LEU A 363 26.45 22.75 -28.21
CA LEU A 363 25.89 22.27 -29.49
C LEU A 363 24.51 21.61 -29.31
N GLU A 364 24.14 21.33 -28.07
CA GLU A 364 22.84 20.79 -27.69
C GLU A 364 21.77 21.88 -27.61
N ASP A 365 22.19 23.15 -27.49
CA ASP A 365 21.27 24.28 -27.50
C ASP A 365 20.40 24.33 -28.77
N ILE A 366 19.11 24.49 -28.57
CA ILE A 366 18.10 24.62 -29.61
C ILE A 366 17.49 26.02 -29.53
N VAL A 367 17.76 26.83 -30.55
CA VAL A 367 17.10 28.12 -30.74
C VAL A 367 15.94 27.99 -31.72
N ARG A 368 14.78 28.55 -31.35
CA ARG A 368 13.58 28.59 -32.19
C ARG A 368 13.08 30.01 -32.39
N GLU A 369 12.81 30.33 -33.65
CA GLU A 369 12.21 31.62 -34.05
C GLU A 369 10.98 31.49 -34.96
N GLU A 370 10.03 32.41 -34.78
CA GLU A 370 8.84 32.51 -35.62
C GLU A 370 9.13 33.15 -36.98
N ALA A 371 8.33 32.78 -37.98
CA ALA A 371 8.45 33.40 -39.30
C ALA A 371 7.97 34.87 -39.24
N ASN A 372 8.89 35.81 -39.44
CA ASN A 372 8.69 37.27 -39.25
C ASN A 372 8.57 37.69 -37.76
N GLY A 373 9.25 36.99 -36.84
CA GLY A 373 9.36 37.34 -35.41
C GLY A 373 10.05 38.68 -35.18
N GLY A 374 11.19 38.91 -35.83
CA GLY A 374 11.83 40.22 -35.91
C GLY A 374 13.17 40.13 -36.64
N ASN A 375 14.21 40.78 -36.12
CA ASN A 375 15.59 40.62 -36.57
C ASN A 375 16.44 40.05 -35.43
N ASP A 376 16.64 38.74 -35.48
CA ASP A 376 17.09 37.98 -34.31
C ASP A 376 18.59 37.70 -34.37
N THR A 377 19.21 37.56 -33.20
CA THR A 377 20.66 37.46 -33.05
C THR A 377 21.05 36.29 -32.14
N VAL A 378 21.83 35.35 -32.67
CA VAL A 378 22.45 34.28 -31.88
C VAL A 378 23.92 34.61 -31.64
N ILE A 379 24.35 34.65 -30.38
CA ILE A 379 25.72 34.89 -29.95
C ILE A 379 26.33 33.56 -29.50
N LEU A 380 27.33 33.08 -30.24
CA LEU A 380 28.08 31.87 -29.92
C LEU A 380 29.25 32.20 -28.99
N LEU A 381 29.25 31.59 -27.81
CA LEU A 381 30.24 31.85 -26.76
C LEU A 381 31.58 31.13 -27.01
N SER A 382 31.64 30.13 -27.89
CA SER A 382 32.86 29.38 -28.24
C SER A 382 33.09 29.22 -29.76
N ARG A 383 34.38 29.24 -30.17
CA ARG A 383 34.81 29.09 -31.58
C ARG A 383 34.58 27.69 -32.17
N ASN A 384 34.44 26.67 -31.31
CA ASN A 384 34.29 25.29 -31.74
C ASN A 384 32.83 24.90 -31.99
N LEU A 385 31.88 25.72 -31.53
CA LEU A 385 30.46 25.58 -31.78
C LEU A 385 30.16 25.95 -33.24
N LYS A 386 30.00 24.94 -34.10
CA LYS A 386 29.61 25.11 -35.50
C LYS A 386 28.16 24.69 -35.69
N ILE A 387 27.27 25.63 -35.43
CA ILE A 387 25.83 25.43 -35.64
C ILE A 387 25.49 25.46 -37.14
N ARG A 388 24.49 24.67 -37.53
CA ARG A 388 23.86 24.77 -38.86
C ARG A 388 23.02 26.05 -38.91
N LYS A 389 22.57 26.44 -40.11
CA LYS A 389 21.66 27.59 -40.25
C LYS A 389 20.41 27.35 -39.39
N ILE A 390 20.18 28.19 -38.39
CA ILE A 390 18.95 28.24 -37.62
C ILE A 390 17.88 28.91 -38.50
N ALA A 391 16.67 28.33 -38.53
CA ALA A 391 15.57 28.91 -39.30
C ALA A 391 15.17 30.26 -38.66
N ASN A 392 14.81 31.24 -39.50
CA ASN A 392 14.30 32.55 -39.07
C ASN A 392 15.22 33.41 -38.19
N VAL A 393 16.50 33.06 -38.01
CA VAL A 393 17.51 33.93 -37.37
C VAL A 393 18.31 34.72 -38.43
N GLU A 394 18.38 36.04 -38.28
CA GLU A 394 19.06 36.95 -39.22
C GLU A 394 20.56 37.07 -38.95
N ASN A 395 20.99 37.09 -37.68
CA ASN A 395 22.35 37.41 -37.28
C ASN A 395 22.96 36.30 -36.41
N ILE A 396 24.17 35.87 -36.74
CA ILE A 396 24.97 34.96 -35.89
C ILE A 396 26.32 35.63 -35.62
N ILE A 397 26.63 35.87 -34.35
CA ILE A 397 27.84 36.55 -33.87
C ILE A 397 28.71 35.53 -33.14
N TYR A 398 30.01 35.50 -33.45
CA TYR A 398 31.00 34.67 -32.74
C TYR A 398 31.79 35.56 -31.77
N ALA A 399 31.74 35.27 -30.47
CA ALA A 399 32.25 36.18 -29.44
C ALA A 399 33.79 36.38 -29.44
N ASP A 400 34.59 35.45 -29.98
CA ASP A 400 36.06 35.56 -30.03
C ASP A 400 36.60 35.80 -31.46
N GLU A 401 36.49 37.02 -32.00
CA GLU A 401 37.40 37.50 -33.05
C GLU A 401 38.54 38.36 -32.45
N SER A 402 39.47 37.73 -31.74
CA SER A 402 40.80 38.29 -31.45
C SER A 402 41.94 37.38 -31.95
N THR A 403 42.85 37.98 -32.71
CA THR A 403 43.82 37.35 -33.62
C THR A 403 44.96 36.59 -32.91
N THR A 404 45.22 35.32 -33.27
CA THR A 404 46.51 34.74 -33.78
C THR A 404 46.63 33.22 -33.57
N GLN A 405 46.98 32.50 -34.65
CA GLN A 405 47.40 31.08 -34.68
C GLN A 405 48.94 30.98 -34.52
N PRO A 406 49.47 29.98 -33.81
CA PRO A 406 50.11 28.79 -34.44
C PRO A 406 49.91 27.50 -33.59
N GLY A 407 50.04 26.25 -34.04
CA GLY A 407 50.59 25.60 -35.23
C GLY A 407 50.68 24.09 -34.90
N GLY A 408 50.58 23.21 -35.91
CA GLY A 408 50.29 21.79 -35.74
C GLY A 408 51.36 20.88 -35.11
N GLY A 409 50.92 19.67 -34.75
CA GLY A 409 51.73 18.52 -34.38
C GLY A 409 50.87 17.26 -34.17
N SER A 410 51.31 16.14 -34.75
CA SER A 410 50.75 14.79 -34.63
C SER A 410 50.68 14.29 -33.19
N VAL A 411 49.61 13.56 -32.81
CA VAL A 411 49.56 12.76 -31.57
C VAL A 411 48.94 11.37 -31.85
N SER A 412 49.54 10.34 -31.25
CA SER A 412 49.06 8.95 -31.15
C SER A 412 47.70 8.84 -30.44
N PRO A 413 46.96 7.72 -30.55
CA PRO A 413 45.75 7.49 -29.77
C PRO A 413 46.09 7.49 -28.26
N PRO A 414 45.27 8.13 -27.41
CA PRO A 414 45.48 8.09 -25.96
C PRO A 414 45.11 6.72 -25.40
N ASN A 415 45.89 6.29 -24.40
CA ASN A 415 45.53 5.19 -23.50
C ASN A 415 44.57 5.73 -22.43
N ALA A 416 43.73 4.83 -21.92
CA ALA A 416 42.83 4.96 -20.78
C ALA A 416 43.37 5.86 -19.64
N GLY A 417 42.53 6.79 -19.20
CA GLY A 417 42.74 7.65 -18.03
C GLY A 417 42.78 9.15 -18.31
N ASP A 418 41.84 9.68 -19.11
CA ASP A 418 41.60 11.14 -19.21
C ASP A 418 40.13 11.43 -18.87
N ASN A 419 39.92 11.99 -17.68
CA ASN A 419 38.67 11.93 -16.91
C ASN A 419 37.70 13.10 -17.22
N THR A 420 37.61 13.58 -18.46
CA THR A 420 36.74 14.74 -18.79
C THR A 420 36.26 14.77 -20.25
N MET A 421 36.14 13.62 -20.93
CA MET A 421 35.68 13.56 -22.32
C MET A 421 34.68 12.43 -22.55
N THR A 422 33.63 12.72 -23.30
CA THR A 422 32.70 11.75 -23.87
C THR A 422 33.41 10.57 -24.53
N SER A 423 33.16 9.33 -24.09
CA SER A 423 33.75 8.11 -24.68
C SER A 423 32.73 7.36 -25.55
N ILE A 424 33.19 6.81 -26.67
CA ILE A 424 32.37 5.88 -27.48
C ILE A 424 32.98 4.48 -27.39
N ILE A 425 32.22 3.53 -26.84
CA ILE A 425 32.64 2.15 -26.56
C ILE A 425 31.84 1.17 -27.46
N PHE A 426 32.51 0.15 -28.00
CA PHE A 426 31.89 -0.89 -28.80
C PHE A 426 32.31 -2.28 -28.30
N GLY A 427 31.33 -3.13 -28.02
CA GLY A 427 31.45 -4.57 -27.79
C GLY A 427 31.62 -5.38 -29.08
N GLY A 428 31.40 -6.68 -28.97
CA GLY A 428 31.54 -7.72 -29.98
C GLY A 428 30.24 -8.47 -30.26
N ASN A 429 30.31 -9.71 -30.72
CA ASN A 429 29.11 -10.55 -30.94
C ASN A 429 29.02 -11.68 -29.88
N GLY A 430 29.58 -11.46 -28.70
CA GLY A 430 29.46 -12.38 -27.59
C GLY A 430 29.45 -11.59 -26.29
N ASN A 431 29.00 -12.23 -25.21
CA ASN A 431 28.72 -11.62 -23.91
C ASN A 431 29.90 -10.80 -23.37
N ASP A 432 29.75 -9.49 -23.39
CA ASP A 432 30.74 -8.50 -22.99
C ASP A 432 30.34 -7.82 -21.66
N THR A 433 31.33 -7.24 -20.98
CA THR A 433 31.10 -6.33 -19.84
C THR A 433 31.73 -4.99 -20.21
N LEU A 434 30.90 -3.97 -20.35
CA LEU A 434 31.26 -2.65 -20.86
C LEU A 434 30.95 -1.63 -19.77
N ASP A 435 31.92 -0.75 -19.49
CA ASP A 435 31.88 0.25 -18.41
C ASP A 435 32.36 1.58 -19.02
N GLY A 436 31.47 2.57 -19.01
CA GLY A 436 31.69 3.92 -19.54
C GLY A 436 32.65 4.71 -18.67
N GLY A 437 32.39 4.69 -17.36
CA GLY A 437 33.21 5.33 -16.36
C GLY A 437 32.56 6.61 -15.88
N ALA A 438 33.11 7.78 -16.22
CA ALA A 438 32.58 9.05 -15.72
C ALA A 438 32.44 10.03 -16.90
N GLY A 439 31.37 10.82 -16.89
CA GLY A 439 30.94 11.71 -17.97
C GLY A 439 30.14 11.00 -19.06
N ASP A 440 29.56 11.78 -19.98
CA ASP A 440 28.59 11.29 -20.96
C ASP A 440 29.21 10.29 -21.98
N ASP A 441 28.80 9.03 -21.90
CA ASP A 441 29.32 7.95 -22.71
C ASP A 441 28.30 7.42 -23.72
N THR A 442 28.80 6.81 -24.79
CA THR A 442 27.97 6.09 -25.77
C THR A 442 28.49 4.67 -25.92
N ILE A 443 27.71 3.68 -25.51
CA ILE A 443 28.13 2.27 -25.46
C ILE A 443 27.25 1.43 -26.39
N PHE A 444 27.86 0.54 -27.17
CA PHE A 444 27.18 -0.42 -28.03
C PHE A 444 27.64 -1.86 -27.77
N GLY A 445 26.81 -2.70 -27.16
CA GLY A 445 27.06 -4.14 -26.94
C GLY A 445 27.16 -4.94 -28.23
N GLN A 446 26.22 -4.70 -29.15
CA GLN A 446 25.99 -5.35 -30.45
C GLN A 446 25.30 -6.71 -30.34
N GLY A 447 25.91 -7.72 -29.74
CA GLY A 447 25.15 -8.92 -29.44
C GLY A 447 25.90 -9.99 -28.68
N GLY A 448 25.17 -10.99 -28.21
CA GLY A 448 25.54 -11.69 -26.97
C GLY A 448 24.74 -11.09 -25.82
N ASP A 449 24.76 -11.74 -24.65
CA ASP A 449 24.11 -11.21 -23.44
C ASP A 449 25.13 -10.33 -22.70
N ASP A 450 24.99 -9.03 -22.82
CA ASP A 450 25.97 -8.02 -22.40
C ASP A 450 25.60 -7.39 -21.05
N LEU A 451 26.60 -7.02 -20.26
CA LEU A 451 26.45 -6.14 -19.09
C LEU A 451 27.03 -4.77 -19.45
N ILE A 452 26.18 -3.75 -19.50
CA ILE A 452 26.55 -2.38 -19.83
C ILE A 452 26.34 -1.50 -18.61
N VAL A 453 27.36 -0.76 -18.22
CA VAL A 453 27.33 0.22 -17.12
C VAL A 453 27.76 1.57 -17.69
N GLY A 454 26.90 2.58 -17.61
CA GLY A 454 27.18 3.93 -18.07
C GLY A 454 28.15 4.66 -17.14
N GLY A 455 27.74 4.90 -15.91
CA GLY A 455 28.51 5.60 -14.87
C GLY A 455 29.37 4.72 -13.94
N ARG A 456 30.11 5.38 -13.03
CA ARG A 456 31.02 4.71 -12.10
C ARG A 456 30.25 4.19 -10.89
N ASP A 457 29.42 3.18 -11.12
CA ASP A 457 28.97 2.33 -10.03
C ASP A 457 30.18 1.57 -9.50
N SER A 458 30.66 1.95 -8.32
CA SER A 458 31.62 1.11 -7.66
C SER A 458 30.90 -0.18 -7.23
N LEU A 459 31.01 -1.20 -8.07
CA LEU A 459 30.86 -2.62 -7.72
C LEU A 459 31.69 -3.05 -6.48
N ALA A 460 32.45 -2.12 -5.87
CA ALA A 460 33.17 -2.25 -4.61
C ALA A 460 32.39 -1.72 -3.38
N SER A 461 31.27 -1.01 -3.53
CA SER A 461 30.50 -0.45 -2.42
C SER A 461 29.41 -1.37 -1.88
N ARG A 462 28.87 -2.29 -2.69
CA ARG A 462 27.73 -3.13 -2.28
C ARG A 462 28.00 -4.59 -2.60
N ASP A 463 28.49 -5.28 -1.58
CA ASP A 463 28.67 -6.72 -1.57
C ASP A 463 27.30 -7.41 -1.68
N ILE A 464 26.98 -7.92 -2.88
CA ILE A 464 25.81 -8.76 -3.14
C ILE A 464 25.74 -10.04 -2.27
N ASN A 465 26.76 -10.33 -1.45
CA ASN A 465 26.80 -11.44 -0.49
C ASN A 465 27.15 -11.02 0.96
N ASN A 466 27.15 -9.72 1.29
CA ASN A 466 27.34 -9.20 2.66
C ASN A 466 28.57 -9.75 3.42
N THR A 467 29.76 -9.64 2.85
CA THR A 467 31.06 -10.13 3.35
C THR A 467 32.12 -9.04 3.63
N ILE A 468 31.85 -7.76 3.39
CA ILE A 468 32.79 -6.65 3.68
C ILE A 468 32.19 -5.70 4.72
N ASP A 469 32.95 -5.42 5.80
CA ASP A 469 32.53 -4.55 6.89
C ASP A 469 32.52 -3.07 6.47
N VAL A 470 31.47 -2.35 6.87
CA VAL A 470 31.14 -0.92 6.54
C VAL A 470 32.29 0.07 6.81
N GLU A 471 33.26 -0.30 7.65
CA GLU A 471 34.37 0.57 8.05
C GLU A 471 35.46 0.77 6.97
N ASP A 472 35.42 -0.01 5.87
CA ASP A 472 36.38 0.06 4.76
C ASP A 472 35.85 0.82 3.50
N LEU A 473 34.65 1.41 3.56
CA LEU A 473 34.10 2.26 2.49
C LEU A 473 34.66 3.69 2.61
N GLU A 474 35.73 4.00 1.87
CA GLU A 474 36.19 5.39 1.71
C GLU A 474 35.22 6.18 0.81
N ASP A 475 34.57 7.19 1.41
CA ASP A 475 34.10 8.48 0.84
C ASP A 475 34.26 8.63 -0.69
N GLN A 476 33.26 8.19 -1.45
CA GLN A 476 33.08 8.55 -2.86
C GLN A 476 31.83 9.42 -2.99
N THR A 477 32.04 10.73 -3.08
CA THR A 477 31.01 11.66 -3.55
C THR A 477 30.78 11.40 -5.04
N GLU A 478 29.64 10.80 -5.36
CA GLU A 478 29.10 10.55 -6.71
C GLU A 478 28.68 11.88 -7.34
N SER A 479 29.54 12.50 -8.16
CA SER A 479 29.17 13.76 -8.84
C SER A 479 29.74 13.88 -10.25
N ASP A 480 30.24 12.78 -10.80
CA ASP A 480 30.97 12.77 -12.07
C ASP A 480 30.32 11.84 -13.13
N ASP A 481 29.17 11.23 -12.85
CA ASP A 481 28.42 10.45 -13.86
C ASP A 481 27.66 11.42 -14.79
N GLY A 482 27.49 11.04 -16.05
CA GLY A 482 27.00 11.89 -17.14
C GLY A 482 25.80 11.28 -17.85
N ASN A 483 25.24 11.99 -18.83
CA ASN A 483 24.08 11.53 -19.58
C ASN A 483 24.51 10.50 -20.63
N ASP A 484 24.25 9.23 -20.35
CA ASP A 484 24.74 8.11 -21.14
C ASP A 484 23.77 7.68 -22.24
N THR A 485 24.32 7.08 -23.29
CA THR A 485 23.53 6.45 -24.36
C THR A 485 24.00 5.02 -24.57
N LEU A 486 23.21 4.07 -24.06
CA LEU A 486 23.56 2.67 -23.89
C LEU A 486 22.70 1.79 -24.81
N TYR A 487 23.33 1.00 -25.67
CA TYR A 487 22.67 0.08 -26.60
C TYR A 487 23.14 -1.36 -26.35
N GLY A 488 22.26 -2.24 -25.88
CA GLY A 488 22.53 -3.68 -25.71
C GLY A 488 22.74 -4.37 -27.05
N GLY A 489 21.69 -4.38 -27.87
CA GLY A 489 21.74 -4.79 -29.26
C GLY A 489 21.03 -6.11 -29.51
N GLY A 490 21.57 -7.25 -29.09
CA GLY A 490 20.96 -8.53 -29.40
C GLY A 490 21.44 -9.68 -28.55
N GLY A 491 20.57 -10.22 -27.72
CA GLY A 491 20.88 -11.06 -26.57
C GLY A 491 20.06 -10.55 -25.39
N ASN A 492 20.16 -11.19 -24.23
CA ASN A 492 19.45 -10.73 -23.03
C ASN A 492 20.39 -9.85 -22.22
N ASP A 493 20.30 -8.54 -22.42
CA ASP A 493 21.26 -7.57 -21.91
C ASP A 493 20.86 -7.05 -20.53
N THR A 494 21.85 -6.67 -19.71
CA THR A 494 21.65 -5.93 -18.46
C THR A 494 22.30 -4.56 -18.61
N ILE A 495 21.50 -3.50 -18.53
CA ILE A 495 21.96 -2.13 -18.75
C ILE A 495 21.69 -1.29 -17.50
N LEU A 496 22.76 -0.73 -16.94
CA LEU A 496 22.75 0.18 -15.80
C LEU A 496 23.18 1.57 -16.29
N GLY A 497 22.29 2.55 -16.19
CA GLY A 497 22.54 3.95 -16.56
C GLY A 497 23.56 4.58 -15.63
N GLY A 498 23.19 4.73 -14.36
CA GLY A 498 23.97 5.47 -13.37
C GLY A 498 23.28 6.80 -13.08
N GLN A 499 23.99 7.75 -12.48
CA GLN A 499 23.39 9.08 -12.32
C GLN A 499 23.47 9.88 -13.63
N GLY A 500 22.38 10.51 -14.06
CA GLY A 500 22.33 11.22 -15.33
C GLY A 500 20.99 10.99 -16.03
N ASN A 501 20.71 11.77 -17.07
CA ASN A 501 19.55 11.52 -17.93
C ASN A 501 19.97 10.57 -19.06
N ASP A 502 19.71 9.29 -18.89
CA ASP A 502 20.27 8.25 -19.73
C ASP A 502 19.29 7.76 -20.80
N ILE A 503 19.84 7.22 -21.89
CA ILE A 503 19.08 6.49 -22.91
C ILE A 503 19.52 5.04 -22.88
N LEU A 504 18.65 4.16 -22.39
CA LEU A 504 18.86 2.72 -22.32
C LEU A 504 18.04 2.03 -23.41
N ASP A 505 18.71 1.36 -24.34
CA ASP A 505 18.09 0.63 -25.45
C ASP A 505 18.56 -0.83 -25.44
N GLY A 506 17.71 -1.74 -24.93
CA GLY A 506 18.00 -3.17 -24.81
C GLY A 506 18.19 -3.84 -26.16
N GLY A 507 17.26 -3.61 -27.09
CA GLY A 507 17.36 -4.04 -28.47
C GLY A 507 16.55 -5.30 -28.74
N ALA A 508 17.16 -6.48 -28.69
CA ALA A 508 16.46 -7.72 -29.02
C ALA A 508 16.86 -8.86 -28.09
N GLY A 509 15.91 -9.42 -27.38
CA GLY A 509 16.12 -10.34 -26.26
C GLY A 509 15.26 -9.88 -25.10
N ASP A 510 15.33 -10.61 -23.99
CA ASP A 510 14.62 -10.23 -22.77
C ASP A 510 15.60 -9.44 -21.88
N ASP A 511 15.51 -8.11 -21.93
CA ASP A 511 16.50 -7.20 -21.36
C ASP A 511 16.12 -6.72 -19.95
N MET A 512 17.12 -6.44 -19.12
CA MET A 512 16.97 -5.84 -17.79
C MET A 512 17.61 -4.45 -17.78
N LEU A 513 16.83 -3.42 -17.49
CA LEU A 513 17.26 -2.02 -17.55
C LEU A 513 17.09 -1.35 -16.18
N SER A 514 18.08 -0.56 -15.76
CA SER A 514 17.98 0.26 -14.56
C SER A 514 18.64 1.61 -14.83
N GLY A 515 17.87 2.67 -14.71
CA GLY A 515 18.30 4.04 -15.00
C GLY A 515 19.12 4.63 -13.85
N GLN A 516 18.56 4.55 -12.63
CA GLN A 516 19.02 5.21 -11.39
C GLN A 516 18.62 6.70 -11.34
N ASP A 517 19.41 7.57 -10.71
CA ASP A 517 19.05 8.99 -10.55
C ASP A 517 19.08 9.70 -11.91
N GLY A 518 17.92 10.14 -12.40
CA GLY A 518 17.87 10.67 -13.75
C GLY A 518 16.46 10.94 -14.23
N VAL A 519 16.37 11.52 -15.43
CA VAL A 519 15.19 11.43 -16.28
C VAL A 519 15.57 10.57 -17.48
N ASP A 520 15.22 9.30 -17.40
CA ASP A 520 15.73 8.27 -18.28
C ASP A 520 14.76 7.90 -19.40
N ILE A 521 15.32 7.35 -20.48
CA ILE A 521 14.57 6.80 -21.60
C ILE A 521 14.88 5.32 -21.72
N PHE A 522 13.93 4.49 -21.28
CA PHE A 522 13.96 3.04 -21.43
C PHE A 522 13.32 2.61 -22.75
N ARG A 523 14.07 1.86 -23.55
CA ARG A 523 13.59 1.17 -24.75
C ARG A 523 13.96 -0.30 -24.64
N GLY A 524 13.00 -1.16 -24.35
CA GLY A 524 13.25 -2.61 -24.29
C GLY A 524 13.54 -3.16 -25.68
N GLY A 525 12.57 -3.00 -26.57
CA GLY A 525 12.73 -3.35 -27.98
C GLY A 525 11.96 -4.61 -28.31
N ALA A 526 12.66 -5.69 -28.67
CA ALA A 526 12.04 -6.95 -29.10
C ALA A 526 12.35 -8.08 -28.12
N GLY A 527 11.41 -8.35 -27.22
CA GLY A 527 11.41 -9.49 -26.30
C GLY A 527 10.43 -9.20 -25.19
N VAL A 528 10.73 -9.64 -23.98
CA VAL A 528 10.03 -9.25 -22.76
C VAL A 528 11.02 -8.49 -21.88
N ASP A 529 10.83 -7.18 -21.81
CA ASP A 529 11.83 -6.28 -21.23
C ASP A 529 11.39 -5.77 -19.85
N THR A 530 12.34 -5.69 -18.91
CA THR A 530 12.10 -5.40 -17.50
C THR A 530 12.86 -4.16 -17.07
N VAL A 531 12.19 -3.27 -16.33
CA VAL A 531 12.86 -2.16 -15.63
C VAL A 531 12.90 -2.45 -14.13
N ASP A 532 14.08 -2.29 -13.54
CA ASP A 532 14.34 -2.56 -12.12
C ASP A 532 14.50 -1.27 -11.31
N PHE A 533 13.54 -1.02 -10.43
CA PHE A 533 13.55 0.08 -9.44
C PHE A 533 13.84 -0.39 -8.01
N SER A 534 14.18 -1.67 -7.80
CA SER A 534 14.30 -2.27 -6.47
C SER A 534 15.41 -1.71 -5.58
N LYS A 535 16.28 -0.88 -6.13
CA LYS A 535 17.40 -0.25 -5.40
C LYS A 535 17.29 1.27 -5.37
N GLU A 536 16.24 1.82 -5.95
CA GLU A 536 16.29 3.13 -6.59
C GLU A 536 15.35 4.17 -5.94
N SER A 537 14.34 3.81 -5.13
CA SER A 537 13.41 4.82 -4.59
C SER A 537 13.41 4.96 -3.05
N PRO A 538 13.75 6.14 -2.50
CA PRO A 538 13.45 6.47 -1.10
C PRO A 538 11.99 6.92 -0.86
N PHE A 539 11.19 7.07 -1.92
CA PHE A 539 9.79 7.57 -1.90
C PHE A 539 8.81 6.56 -2.56
N GLN A 540 7.51 6.85 -2.52
CA GLN A 540 6.52 6.03 -3.23
C GLN A 540 6.70 6.15 -4.74
N LEU A 541 6.68 5.02 -5.45
CA LEU A 541 6.87 4.96 -6.89
C LEU A 541 5.52 4.95 -7.61
N LEU A 542 5.37 5.69 -8.70
CA LEU A 542 4.26 5.55 -9.64
C LEU A 542 4.84 5.36 -11.02
N VAL A 543 4.55 4.23 -11.67
CA VAL A 543 4.89 3.98 -13.08
C VAL A 543 3.65 3.51 -13.83
N ASN A 544 3.28 4.23 -14.88
CA ASN A 544 2.18 3.90 -15.75
C ASN A 544 2.68 3.70 -17.17
N LEU A 545 2.84 2.43 -17.57
CA LEU A 545 3.31 2.03 -18.89
C LEU A 545 2.32 2.40 -19.99
N ALA A 546 1.02 2.39 -19.72
CA ALA A 546 0.00 2.74 -20.72
C ALA A 546 -0.01 4.24 -21.09
N THR A 547 0.21 5.12 -20.10
CA THR A 547 0.22 6.57 -20.32
C THR A 547 1.63 7.16 -20.42
N ASN A 548 2.66 6.33 -20.19
CA ASN A 548 4.07 6.68 -20.18
C ASN A 548 4.36 7.82 -19.17
N VAL A 549 3.90 7.60 -17.94
CA VAL A 549 4.09 8.53 -16.81
C VAL A 549 4.81 7.79 -15.71
N ALA A 550 5.95 8.31 -15.25
CA ALA A 550 6.55 7.91 -13.99
C ALA A 550 6.83 9.10 -13.07
N SER A 551 6.61 8.91 -11.78
CA SER A 551 6.77 9.94 -10.74
C SER A 551 7.12 9.30 -9.39
N GLY A 552 7.95 9.98 -8.60
CA GLY A 552 8.40 9.49 -7.30
C GLY A 552 9.69 8.67 -7.38
N GLY A 553 10.61 8.92 -6.45
CA GLY A 553 11.93 8.30 -6.47
C GLY A 553 12.79 8.71 -7.66
N THR A 554 13.70 7.83 -8.03
CA THR A 554 14.52 7.88 -9.26
C THR A 554 13.71 7.81 -10.53
N ALA A 555 12.51 7.21 -10.51
CA ALA A 555 11.72 7.06 -11.74
C ALA A 555 11.07 8.37 -12.24
N SER A 556 11.29 9.49 -11.54
CA SER A 556 10.52 10.71 -11.74
C SER A 556 10.86 11.41 -13.06
N GLY A 557 9.99 11.25 -14.05
CA GLY A 557 10.16 11.82 -15.40
C GLY A 557 10.55 10.79 -16.45
N ASP A 558 10.87 9.57 -16.05
CA ASP A 558 11.29 8.50 -16.94
C ASP A 558 10.24 8.16 -17.99
N THR A 559 10.72 7.68 -19.14
CA THR A 559 9.87 7.25 -20.25
C THR A 559 10.18 5.84 -20.71
N PHE A 560 9.12 5.08 -21.02
CA PHE A 560 9.17 3.65 -21.31
C PHE A 560 8.64 3.37 -22.72
N TYR A 561 9.37 2.58 -23.49
CA TYR A 561 8.97 2.13 -24.82
C TYR A 561 9.22 0.64 -24.98
N SER A 562 8.15 -0.13 -25.23
CA SER A 562 8.23 -1.61 -25.32
C SER A 562 8.87 -2.18 -24.06
N ILE A 563 8.33 -1.82 -22.91
CA ILE A 563 8.65 -2.36 -21.60
C ILE A 563 7.41 -3.08 -21.13
N GLU A 564 7.57 -4.31 -20.67
CA GLU A 564 6.46 -5.15 -20.21
C GLU A 564 6.51 -5.36 -18.69
N ASN A 565 7.69 -5.37 -18.08
CA ASN A 565 7.81 -5.75 -16.68
C ASN A 565 8.44 -4.65 -15.83
N LEU A 566 8.05 -4.61 -14.56
CA LEU A 566 8.54 -3.67 -13.57
C LEU A 566 8.85 -4.39 -12.26
N ILE A 567 10.01 -4.07 -11.67
CA ILE A 567 10.36 -4.48 -10.31
C ILE A 567 10.34 -3.24 -9.43
N GLY A 568 9.54 -3.30 -8.37
CA GLY A 568 9.35 -2.32 -7.33
C GLY A 568 10.38 -2.39 -6.20
N SER A 569 10.23 -1.48 -5.24
CA SER A 569 11.05 -1.26 -4.06
C SER A 569 10.55 -2.06 -2.86
N ASP A 570 11.44 -2.36 -1.90
CA ASP A 570 11.17 -3.33 -0.82
C ASP A 570 10.42 -2.75 0.41
N ASP A 571 10.36 -1.42 0.58
CA ASP A 571 9.90 -0.80 1.84
C ASP A 571 8.79 0.26 1.64
N ARG A 572 8.27 0.44 0.42
CA ARG A 572 7.44 1.60 0.05
C ARG A 572 6.36 1.21 -0.93
N ILE A 573 5.24 1.93 -0.84
CA ILE A 573 4.11 1.76 -1.76
C ILE A 573 4.53 2.11 -3.18
N ASP A 574 4.44 1.12 -4.06
CA ASP A 574 4.61 1.23 -5.49
C ASP A 574 3.25 1.16 -6.19
N ARG A 575 3.09 2.00 -7.20
CA ARG A 575 1.89 2.07 -8.03
C ARG A 575 2.23 1.78 -9.47
N PHE A 576 1.93 0.57 -9.93
CA PHE A 576 2.17 0.15 -11.30
C PHE A 576 0.89 0.00 -12.10
N ILE A 577 0.91 0.53 -13.32
CA ILE A 577 -0.18 0.40 -14.28
C ILE A 577 0.38 -0.13 -15.59
N GLY A 578 -0.07 -1.31 -15.98
CA GLY A 578 0.32 -2.03 -17.19
C GLY A 578 -0.36 -1.52 -18.45
N THR A 579 -0.29 -2.34 -19.50
CA THR A 579 -0.68 -1.98 -20.86
C THR A 579 -1.80 -2.90 -21.35
N THR A 580 -1.80 -3.26 -22.64
CA THR A 580 -2.64 -4.34 -23.19
C THR A 580 -1.83 -5.60 -23.53
N ALA A 581 -0.53 -5.59 -23.21
CA ALA A 581 0.38 -6.72 -23.35
C ALA A 581 0.45 -7.49 -22.03
N ALA A 582 0.98 -8.71 -22.04
CA ALA A 582 1.22 -9.44 -20.80
C ALA A 582 2.34 -8.75 -20.02
N ASN A 583 2.00 -8.21 -18.85
CA ASN A 583 2.88 -7.49 -17.95
C ASN A 583 3.24 -8.36 -16.74
N HIS A 584 4.45 -8.19 -16.18
CA HIS A 584 4.85 -8.82 -14.92
C HIS A 584 5.34 -7.75 -13.95
N PHE A 585 4.64 -7.62 -12.83
CA PHE A 585 4.98 -6.68 -11.76
C PHE A 585 5.36 -7.41 -10.48
N TRP A 586 6.49 -7.01 -9.90
CA TRP A 586 6.95 -7.46 -8.58
C TRP A 586 7.04 -6.28 -7.65
N GLY A 587 6.31 -6.28 -6.54
CA GLY A 587 6.36 -5.23 -5.53
C GLY A 587 7.53 -5.38 -4.56
N GLN A 588 7.78 -6.61 -4.10
CA GLN A 588 8.73 -6.95 -3.03
C GLN A 588 8.18 -6.62 -1.64
N GLY A 589 7.94 -5.34 -1.32
CA GLY A 589 7.35 -4.96 -0.03
C GLY A 589 6.84 -3.52 0.02
N GLY A 590 6.06 -3.18 1.06
CA GLY A 590 5.25 -1.96 1.06
C GLY A 590 3.84 -2.22 0.49
N GLY A 591 2.83 -1.48 0.97
CA GLY A 591 1.43 -1.73 0.59
C GLY A 591 1.09 -1.22 -0.82
N ASP A 592 1.33 -2.03 -1.83
CA ASP A 592 1.37 -1.68 -3.24
C ASP A 592 0.00 -1.57 -3.90
N TYR A 593 -0.03 -0.90 -5.06
CA TYR A 593 -1.20 -0.78 -5.91
C TYR A 593 -0.86 -1.13 -7.35
N PHE A 594 -1.26 -2.30 -7.83
CA PHE A 594 -1.05 -2.71 -9.21
C PHE A 594 -2.34 -2.80 -10.01
N ASN A 595 -2.25 -2.41 -11.28
CA ASN A 595 -3.28 -2.61 -12.28
C ASN A 595 -2.62 -3.20 -13.54
N GLY A 596 -2.85 -4.48 -13.84
CA GLY A 596 -2.29 -5.15 -15.02
C GLY A 596 -2.78 -4.55 -16.34
N GLY A 597 -4.02 -4.06 -16.34
CA GLY A 597 -4.64 -3.37 -17.46
C GLY A 597 -5.31 -4.35 -18.41
N GLY A 598 -4.56 -4.98 -19.28
CA GLY A 598 -5.06 -6.13 -20.01
C GLY A 598 -3.94 -6.89 -20.65
N GLY A 599 -4.15 -8.14 -20.98
CA GLY A 599 -3.03 -9.05 -21.17
C GLY A 599 -3.27 -10.30 -20.36
N ASN A 600 -2.27 -11.15 -20.23
CA ASN A 600 -2.32 -12.21 -19.24
C ASN A 600 -1.19 -11.88 -18.28
N ASP A 601 -1.54 -11.15 -17.24
CA ASP A 601 -0.58 -10.45 -16.40
C ASP A 601 -0.17 -11.34 -15.21
N ILE A 602 1.03 -11.11 -14.70
CA ILE A 602 1.49 -11.69 -13.44
C ILE A 602 1.74 -10.55 -12.47
N LEU A 603 0.95 -10.48 -11.41
CA LEU A 603 1.04 -9.45 -10.39
C LEU A 603 1.48 -10.11 -9.08
N ASP A 604 2.62 -9.68 -8.55
CA ASP A 604 3.21 -10.20 -7.31
C ASP A 604 3.43 -9.02 -6.36
N GLY A 605 2.60 -8.91 -5.32
CA GLY A 605 2.65 -7.81 -4.35
C GLY A 605 3.86 -7.92 -3.43
N GLY A 606 4.06 -9.07 -2.81
CA GLY A 606 5.25 -9.39 -2.04
C GLY A 606 4.99 -9.41 -0.54
N ASN A 607 5.49 -8.44 0.22
CA ASN A 607 5.22 -8.31 1.65
C ASN A 607 4.35 -7.07 1.91
N ASP A 608 3.62 -7.09 3.03
CA ASP A 608 2.63 -6.07 3.42
C ASP A 608 1.30 -6.20 2.65
N GLY A 609 0.31 -5.38 3.02
CA GLY A 609 -1.04 -5.48 2.45
C GLY A 609 -1.20 -4.72 1.14
N ASP A 610 -1.51 -5.43 0.06
CA ASP A 610 -1.49 -4.94 -1.31
C ASP A 610 -2.89 -4.80 -1.94
N ILE A 611 -2.97 -4.02 -3.02
CA ILE A 611 -4.19 -3.88 -3.82
C ILE A 611 -3.86 -4.16 -5.28
N LEU A 612 -4.22 -5.35 -5.77
CA LEU A 612 -3.85 -5.84 -7.09
C LEU A 612 -5.08 -6.08 -7.98
N TYR A 613 -5.11 -5.45 -9.15
CA TYR A 613 -6.16 -5.62 -10.17
C TYR A 613 -5.60 -6.23 -11.45
N GLY A 614 -6.01 -7.45 -11.81
CA GLY A 614 -5.69 -8.09 -13.09
C GLY A 614 -6.36 -7.43 -14.30
N GLU A 615 -7.60 -6.96 -14.12
CA GLU A 615 -8.44 -6.31 -15.13
C GLU A 615 -8.88 -7.21 -16.30
N ALA A 616 -8.14 -7.31 -17.42
CA ALA A 616 -8.65 -7.95 -18.63
C ALA A 616 -7.69 -8.97 -19.22
N GLY A 617 -8.02 -10.24 -19.03
CA GLY A 617 -7.42 -11.39 -19.67
C GLY A 617 -7.30 -12.52 -18.66
N ASN A 618 -6.29 -13.38 -18.78
CA ASN A 618 -6.15 -14.51 -17.86
C ASN A 618 -4.95 -14.27 -16.97
N ASP A 619 -5.20 -13.69 -15.81
CA ASP A 619 -4.19 -13.12 -14.95
C ASP A 619 -3.80 -14.10 -13.83
N THR A 620 -2.56 -13.98 -13.37
CA THR A 620 -2.04 -14.70 -12.20
C THR A 620 -1.69 -13.66 -11.14
N VAL A 621 -2.35 -13.75 -9.99
CA VAL A 621 -2.19 -12.77 -8.91
C VAL A 621 -1.64 -13.48 -7.67
N ILE A 622 -0.53 -12.98 -7.18
CA ILE A 622 0.15 -13.37 -5.94
C ILE A 622 0.09 -12.14 -5.05
N GLY A 623 -0.71 -12.19 -3.98
CA GLY A 623 -0.73 -11.12 -2.98
C GLY A 623 0.59 -11.11 -2.23
N GLY A 624 0.88 -12.23 -1.57
CA GLY A 624 2.10 -12.43 -0.80
C GLY A 624 1.77 -12.35 0.68
N ALA A 625 2.72 -11.96 1.53
CA ALA A 625 2.50 -11.91 2.97
C ALA A 625 1.81 -10.61 3.36
N GLY A 626 0.58 -10.64 3.83
CA GLY A 626 -0.13 -9.39 4.08
C GLY A 626 -1.61 -9.58 4.31
N GLN A 627 -2.36 -8.50 4.13
CA GLN A 627 -3.80 -8.60 3.95
C GLN A 627 -4.13 -7.88 2.66
N ASP A 628 -4.47 -8.67 1.65
CA ASP A 628 -4.50 -8.18 0.29
C ASP A 628 -5.92 -8.02 -0.23
N TYR A 629 -6.09 -7.04 -1.11
CA TYR A 629 -7.24 -6.93 -1.98
C TYR A 629 -6.84 -7.37 -3.38
N LEU A 630 -7.32 -8.55 -3.78
CA LEU A 630 -6.99 -9.17 -5.05
C LEU A 630 -8.25 -9.21 -5.93
N ASP A 631 -8.19 -8.61 -7.11
CA ASP A 631 -9.27 -8.65 -8.11
C ASP A 631 -8.72 -9.16 -9.44
N GLY A 632 -9.12 -10.37 -9.82
CA GLY A 632 -8.77 -10.97 -11.12
C GLY A 632 -9.41 -10.25 -12.31
N GLY A 633 -10.53 -9.54 -12.11
CA GLY A 633 -11.20 -8.82 -13.18
C GLY A 633 -11.97 -9.74 -14.14
N SER A 634 -11.54 -9.77 -15.40
CA SER A 634 -12.26 -10.40 -16.50
C SER A 634 -11.37 -11.34 -17.33
N GLY A 635 -11.48 -12.63 -17.04
CA GLY A 635 -11.17 -13.68 -18.00
C GLY A 635 -11.24 -15.02 -17.32
N ILE A 636 -10.09 -15.68 -17.19
CA ILE A 636 -9.96 -16.89 -16.37
C ILE A 636 -8.72 -16.68 -15.51
N ASP A 637 -8.97 -16.26 -14.28
CA ASP A 637 -7.95 -15.67 -13.42
C ASP A 637 -7.58 -16.63 -12.29
N THR A 638 -6.32 -16.58 -11.86
CA THR A 638 -5.75 -17.52 -10.89
C THR A 638 -5.11 -16.77 -9.72
N VAL A 639 -5.57 -17.05 -8.51
CA VAL A 639 -4.88 -16.61 -7.28
C VAL A 639 -3.87 -17.68 -6.84
N VAL A 640 -2.69 -17.27 -6.37
CA VAL A 640 -1.57 -18.19 -6.09
C VAL A 640 -0.94 -17.91 -4.73
N TYR A 641 -0.88 -18.93 -3.88
CA TYR A 641 -0.26 -18.93 -2.55
C TYR A 641 0.97 -19.85 -2.46
N ALA A 642 1.58 -20.20 -3.60
CA ALA A 642 2.69 -21.15 -3.65
C ALA A 642 3.94 -20.72 -2.86
N GLY A 643 4.07 -19.42 -2.55
CA GLY A 643 5.13 -18.86 -1.72
C GLY A 643 4.89 -18.99 -0.21
N SER A 644 3.68 -19.37 0.20
CA SER A 644 3.24 -19.28 1.58
C SER A 644 4.01 -20.21 2.54
N PRO A 645 4.37 -19.72 3.75
CA PRO A 645 5.17 -20.48 4.71
C PRO A 645 4.37 -21.51 5.52
N ASP A 646 3.04 -21.50 5.43
CA ASP A 646 2.11 -22.41 6.09
C ASP A 646 0.94 -22.77 5.15
N GLY A 647 0.09 -23.73 5.54
CA GLY A 647 -1.08 -24.13 4.76
C GLY A 647 -2.16 -23.06 4.71
N VAL A 648 -2.84 -22.94 3.57
CA VAL A 648 -3.84 -21.90 3.29
C VAL A 648 -5.24 -22.48 3.08
N THR A 649 -6.26 -21.72 3.46
CA THR A 649 -7.66 -21.97 3.12
C THR A 649 -8.13 -20.94 2.10
N ILE A 650 -8.37 -21.35 0.86
CA ILE A 650 -8.82 -20.47 -0.23
C ILE A 650 -10.28 -20.77 -0.53
N ASP A 651 -11.16 -19.78 -0.40
CA ASP A 651 -12.60 -19.90 -0.69
C ASP A 651 -13.03 -18.90 -1.78
N LEU A 652 -13.05 -19.38 -3.02
CA LEU A 652 -13.48 -18.60 -4.18
C LEU A 652 -14.99 -18.34 -4.20
N ALA A 653 -15.78 -19.10 -3.44
CA ALA A 653 -17.22 -18.91 -3.38
C ALA A 653 -17.60 -17.74 -2.46
N ASN A 654 -16.88 -17.59 -1.35
CA ASN A 654 -17.04 -16.50 -0.39
C ASN A 654 -16.10 -15.30 -0.65
N GLY A 655 -15.09 -15.47 -1.50
CA GLY A 655 -14.17 -14.40 -1.91
C GLY A 655 -13.14 -14.10 -0.82
N THR A 656 -12.59 -15.13 -0.20
CA THR A 656 -11.65 -15.00 0.93
C THR A 656 -10.53 -16.03 0.85
N ALA A 657 -9.33 -15.69 1.31
CA ALA A 657 -8.28 -16.66 1.60
C ALA A 657 -7.62 -16.35 2.94
N SER A 658 -7.30 -17.37 3.73
CA SER A 658 -6.72 -17.25 5.07
C SER A 658 -5.67 -18.33 5.34
N GLY A 659 -4.90 -18.18 6.41
CA GLY A 659 -3.75 -19.03 6.73
C GLY A 659 -2.50 -18.63 5.95
N GLY A 660 -1.33 -18.85 6.56
CA GLY A 660 -0.04 -18.53 5.94
C GLY A 660 0.04 -17.08 5.47
N ASP A 661 0.19 -16.89 4.17
CA ASP A 661 0.36 -15.59 3.51
C ASP A 661 -0.96 -14.81 3.44
N GLY A 662 -2.10 -15.52 3.41
CA GLY A 662 -3.42 -14.88 3.45
C GLY A 662 -3.80 -14.34 4.84
N ASP A 663 -2.91 -14.44 5.83
CA ASP A 663 -3.02 -13.84 7.15
C ASP A 663 -1.83 -12.87 7.37
N GLY A 664 -2.10 -11.62 7.77
CA GLY A 664 -1.04 -10.63 8.00
C GLY A 664 -1.44 -9.48 8.94
N PRO A 665 -0.51 -8.59 9.31
CA PRO A 665 -0.84 -7.38 10.06
C PRO A 665 -1.85 -6.52 9.29
N VAL A 666 -2.84 -6.00 10.01
CA VAL A 666 -3.93 -5.18 9.44
C VAL A 666 -3.36 -3.87 8.90
N GLN A 667 -3.32 -3.68 7.58
CA GLN A 667 -3.25 -2.33 7.02
C GLN A 667 -4.68 -1.75 6.96
N ILE A 668 -4.92 -0.72 7.78
CA ILE A 668 -6.21 -0.04 7.86
C ILE A 668 -6.46 0.69 6.54
N VAL A 669 -7.24 0.07 5.64
CA VAL A 669 -7.91 0.80 4.56
C VAL A 669 -8.92 1.74 5.21
N GLY A 670 -8.82 3.03 4.90
CA GLY A 670 -9.46 4.13 5.62
C GLY A 670 -10.89 3.88 6.16
N ARG A 671 -11.11 4.32 7.41
CA ARG A 671 -12.32 4.17 8.27
C ARG A 671 -12.50 2.82 8.98
N GLY A 672 -11.49 2.38 9.72
CA GLY A 672 -11.70 1.39 10.80
C GLY A 672 -12.10 0.00 10.34
N ALA A 673 -11.72 -0.39 9.12
CA ALA A 673 -11.85 -1.76 8.66
C ALA A 673 -10.66 -2.58 9.18
N VAL A 674 -10.93 -3.52 10.08
CA VAL A 674 -10.02 -4.64 10.33
C VAL A 674 -10.37 -5.71 9.31
N ILE A 675 -9.64 -5.73 8.20
CA ILE A 675 -9.57 -6.91 7.35
C ILE A 675 -8.76 -7.95 8.16
N ARG A 676 -9.04 -9.26 7.99
CA ARG A 676 -8.38 -10.32 8.78
C ARG A 676 -7.73 -11.39 7.90
N HIS A 677 -8.12 -11.41 6.63
CA HIS A 677 -7.65 -12.33 5.62
C HIS A 677 -7.78 -11.66 4.25
N ASP A 678 -7.15 -12.21 3.22
CA ASP A 678 -7.23 -11.67 1.86
C ASP A 678 -8.66 -11.64 1.33
N ILE A 679 -8.95 -10.59 0.56
CA ILE A 679 -10.22 -10.41 -0.16
C ILE A 679 -10.00 -10.78 -1.61
N LEU A 680 -10.76 -11.77 -2.08
CA LEU A 680 -10.68 -12.29 -3.43
C LEU A 680 -11.91 -11.90 -4.25
N VAL A 681 -11.69 -11.29 -5.40
CA VAL A 681 -12.73 -10.90 -6.35
C VAL A 681 -12.39 -11.42 -7.74
N GLY A 682 -13.37 -11.96 -8.45
CA GLY A 682 -13.21 -12.28 -9.88
C GLY A 682 -12.31 -13.47 -10.23
N PHE A 683 -11.98 -14.35 -9.27
CA PHE A 683 -11.13 -15.52 -9.54
C PHE A 683 -11.92 -16.79 -9.89
N GLU A 684 -11.43 -17.54 -10.88
CA GLU A 684 -11.93 -18.88 -11.24
C GLU A 684 -11.00 -20.00 -10.77
N ASN A 685 -9.72 -19.74 -10.54
CA ASN A 685 -8.74 -20.76 -10.21
C ASN A 685 -7.94 -20.39 -8.96
N ALA A 686 -7.41 -21.41 -8.29
CA ALA A 686 -6.57 -21.22 -7.10
C ALA A 686 -5.43 -22.24 -7.07
N ALA A 687 -4.26 -21.78 -6.66
CA ALA A 687 -3.12 -22.61 -6.31
C ALA A 687 -2.73 -22.39 -4.84
N GLY A 688 -2.69 -23.48 -4.08
CA GLY A 688 -2.28 -23.51 -2.68
C GLY A 688 -0.77 -23.39 -2.47
N SER A 689 -0.36 -23.62 -1.22
CA SER A 689 1.00 -23.58 -0.72
C SER A 689 1.75 -24.90 -0.98
N SER A 690 2.77 -25.20 -0.17
CA SER A 690 3.45 -26.51 -0.17
C SER A 690 3.17 -27.34 1.08
N PHE A 691 2.12 -26.94 1.80
CA PHE A 691 1.63 -27.51 3.05
C PHE A 691 0.17 -27.93 2.87
N ASP A 692 -0.40 -28.56 3.91
CA ASP A 692 -1.76 -29.07 3.86
C ASP A 692 -2.77 -27.92 3.68
N ASP A 693 -3.33 -27.79 2.47
CA ASP A 693 -4.23 -26.70 2.10
C ASP A 693 -5.70 -27.13 2.04
N HIS A 694 -6.60 -26.15 2.10
CA HIS A 694 -8.03 -26.33 1.85
C HIS A 694 -8.53 -25.39 0.76
N LEU A 695 -8.82 -25.92 -0.43
CA LEU A 695 -9.25 -25.12 -1.59
C LEU A 695 -10.73 -25.36 -1.89
N ILE A 696 -11.52 -24.29 -1.91
CA ILE A 696 -12.96 -24.29 -2.15
C ILE A 696 -13.25 -23.47 -3.41
N GLY A 697 -13.74 -24.15 -4.45
CA GLY A 697 -14.20 -23.56 -5.70
C GLY A 697 -15.59 -22.92 -5.59
N ASN A 698 -16.02 -22.27 -6.66
CA ASN A 698 -17.30 -21.58 -6.74
C ASN A 698 -18.30 -22.34 -7.64
N ALA A 699 -19.23 -21.63 -8.28
CA ALA A 699 -20.25 -22.23 -9.15
C ALA A 699 -19.83 -22.32 -10.64
N LEU A 700 -18.59 -21.91 -10.96
CA LEU A 700 -18.00 -21.94 -12.29
C LEU A 700 -17.19 -23.23 -12.49
N ALA A 701 -16.49 -23.36 -13.62
CA ALA A 701 -15.56 -24.46 -13.80
C ALA A 701 -14.18 -24.01 -13.29
N ASN A 702 -13.78 -24.53 -12.14
CA ASN A 702 -12.56 -24.11 -11.44
C ASN A 702 -11.39 -25.07 -11.72
N GLU A 703 -10.16 -24.54 -11.74
CA GLU A 703 -8.92 -25.31 -11.63
C GLU A 703 -8.30 -25.05 -10.25
N LEU A 704 -8.31 -26.08 -9.40
CA LEU A 704 -7.79 -26.03 -8.03
C LEU A 704 -6.53 -26.91 -7.94
N SER A 705 -5.43 -26.36 -7.42
CA SER A 705 -4.16 -27.07 -7.26
C SER A 705 -3.64 -26.96 -5.83
N GLY A 706 -3.58 -28.07 -5.07
CA GLY A 706 -3.02 -28.10 -3.72
C GLY A 706 -1.48 -28.14 -3.68
N ALA A 707 -0.86 -28.63 -4.75
CA ALA A 707 0.59 -28.71 -4.93
C ALA A 707 1.30 -29.76 -4.06
N ALA A 708 1.73 -29.46 -2.84
CA ALA A 708 2.36 -30.46 -1.96
C ALA A 708 1.76 -30.33 -0.57
N GLY A 709 1.70 -31.42 0.18
CA GLY A 709 0.90 -31.46 1.42
C GLY A 709 -0.25 -32.43 1.26
N ASP A 710 -0.95 -32.71 2.35
CA ASP A 710 -2.17 -33.53 2.34
C ASP A 710 -3.38 -32.60 2.18
N ASP A 711 -3.74 -32.31 0.92
CA ASP A 711 -4.67 -31.23 0.60
C ASP A 711 -6.13 -31.67 0.57
N THR A 712 -7.05 -30.76 0.90
CA THR A 712 -8.51 -30.94 0.75
C THR A 712 -9.06 -30.01 -0.32
N LEU A 713 -9.66 -30.57 -1.38
CA LEU A 713 -10.16 -29.82 -2.52
C LEU A 713 -11.67 -30.02 -2.69
N THR A 714 -12.43 -28.94 -2.52
CA THR A 714 -13.88 -28.86 -2.74
C THR A 714 -14.16 -28.10 -4.03
N GLY A 715 -14.57 -28.79 -5.10
CA GLY A 715 -14.80 -28.13 -6.40
C GLY A 715 -15.98 -27.14 -6.42
N GLY A 716 -16.95 -27.31 -5.52
CA GLY A 716 -18.18 -26.54 -5.54
C GLY A 716 -19.16 -27.07 -6.58
N GLY A 717 -19.71 -26.18 -7.41
CA GLY A 717 -20.60 -26.58 -8.50
C GLY A 717 -19.96 -26.26 -9.82
N GLY A 718 -19.76 -27.22 -10.71
CA GLY A 718 -18.99 -26.90 -11.91
C GLY A 718 -18.67 -28.15 -12.69
N ALA A 719 -17.64 -28.05 -13.53
CA ALA A 719 -16.96 -29.22 -14.08
C ALA A 719 -15.48 -28.97 -13.82
N ASP A 720 -15.07 -29.31 -12.60
CA ASP A 720 -13.87 -28.76 -12.00
C ASP A 720 -12.66 -29.66 -12.25
N ARG A 721 -11.47 -29.08 -12.21
CA ARG A 721 -10.21 -29.83 -12.22
C ARG A 721 -9.59 -29.73 -10.84
N LEU A 722 -9.63 -30.84 -10.09
CA LEU A 722 -9.04 -30.95 -8.76
C LEU A 722 -7.69 -31.65 -8.89
N ASN A 723 -6.63 -30.91 -8.60
CA ASN A 723 -5.25 -31.38 -8.63
C ASN A 723 -4.70 -31.36 -7.20
N GLY A 724 -4.63 -32.51 -6.53
CA GLY A 724 -4.05 -32.57 -5.18
C GLY A 724 -2.57 -32.26 -5.25
N GLY A 725 -1.78 -33.21 -5.71
CA GLY A 725 -0.41 -32.97 -6.13
C GLY A 725 0.50 -34.02 -5.54
N ALA A 726 1.35 -33.62 -4.59
CA ALA A 726 2.24 -34.50 -3.87
C ALA A 726 1.84 -34.59 -2.40
N GLY A 727 1.19 -35.70 -2.04
CA GLY A 727 0.79 -35.98 -0.67
C GLY A 727 -0.35 -36.98 -0.70
N SER A 728 -1.20 -36.94 0.32
CA SER A 728 -2.40 -37.75 0.46
C SER A 728 -3.65 -36.87 0.35
N ASP A 729 -4.06 -36.61 -0.89
CA ASP A 729 -5.02 -35.55 -1.19
C ASP A 729 -6.47 -36.06 -1.24
N THR A 730 -7.40 -35.23 -0.78
CA THR A 730 -8.83 -35.54 -0.65
C THR A 730 -9.67 -34.64 -1.55
N ALA A 731 -10.48 -35.24 -2.43
CA ALA A 731 -11.59 -34.52 -3.05
C ALA A 731 -12.83 -34.58 -2.14
N ASP A 732 -13.29 -33.42 -1.67
CA ASP A 732 -14.36 -33.28 -0.69
C ASP A 732 -15.69 -32.82 -1.31
N TYR A 733 -16.76 -33.52 -0.94
CA TYR A 733 -18.14 -33.27 -1.37
C TYR A 733 -19.10 -33.13 -0.18
N ALA A 734 -18.59 -32.80 1.01
CA ALA A 734 -19.37 -32.66 2.25
C ALA A 734 -20.60 -31.76 2.07
N ASP A 735 -20.43 -30.66 1.34
CA ASP A 735 -21.46 -29.64 1.11
C ASP A 735 -22.44 -29.98 -0.03
N ALA A 736 -22.27 -31.14 -0.69
CA ALA A 736 -23.18 -31.55 -1.75
C ALA A 736 -24.61 -31.74 -1.21
N THR A 737 -25.56 -31.09 -1.87
CA THR A 737 -26.98 -31.06 -1.43
C THR A 737 -27.77 -32.36 -1.72
N SER A 738 -27.09 -33.40 -2.22
CA SER A 738 -27.66 -34.72 -2.50
C SER A 738 -26.55 -35.76 -2.65
N GLY A 739 -26.88 -37.04 -2.46
CA GLY A 739 -25.91 -38.13 -2.54
C GLY A 739 -25.13 -38.19 -3.86
N VAL A 740 -23.82 -38.37 -3.76
CA VAL A 740 -22.84 -38.34 -4.82
C VAL A 740 -22.41 -39.74 -5.27
N ARG A 741 -21.80 -39.81 -6.46
CA ARG A 741 -21.26 -41.05 -7.02
C ARG A 741 -19.85 -40.79 -7.51
N LEU A 742 -18.87 -41.15 -6.68
CA LEU A 742 -17.47 -40.81 -6.85
C LEU A 742 -16.64 -42.06 -7.11
N SER A 743 -15.61 -41.93 -7.95
CA SER A 743 -14.71 -43.02 -8.29
C SER A 743 -13.33 -42.51 -8.71
N LEU A 744 -12.29 -43.00 -8.02
CA LEU A 744 -10.89 -42.73 -8.36
C LEU A 744 -10.40 -43.57 -9.56
N ALA A 745 -10.99 -44.75 -9.80
CA ALA A 745 -10.59 -45.65 -10.89
C ALA A 745 -10.75 -45.06 -12.31
N GLY A 746 -11.52 -43.97 -12.47
CA GLY A 746 -11.74 -43.28 -13.74
C GLY A 746 -11.10 -41.90 -13.86
N GLY A 747 -10.51 -41.37 -12.78
CA GLY A 747 -9.98 -39.99 -12.72
C GLY A 747 -11.03 -38.90 -12.98
N ARG A 748 -12.33 -39.22 -12.91
CA ARG A 748 -13.46 -38.31 -13.17
C ARG A 748 -14.70 -38.76 -12.44
N SER A 749 -15.44 -37.85 -11.82
CA SER A 749 -16.74 -38.10 -11.17
C SER A 749 -17.51 -36.79 -11.03
N GLY A 750 -18.85 -36.84 -11.00
CA GLY A 750 -19.69 -35.63 -10.82
C GLY A 750 -19.73 -34.61 -11.97
N GLY A 751 -18.76 -34.64 -12.89
CA GLY A 751 -18.49 -33.54 -13.82
C GLY A 751 -17.01 -33.14 -13.77
N ASP A 752 -16.37 -33.49 -12.66
CA ASP A 752 -15.02 -33.08 -12.27
C ASP A 752 -13.97 -34.08 -12.74
N THR A 753 -12.74 -33.61 -12.81
CA THR A 753 -11.54 -34.37 -13.18
C THR A 753 -10.55 -34.35 -12.03
N TYR A 754 -10.14 -35.54 -11.60
CA TYR A 754 -9.18 -35.74 -10.51
C TYR A 754 -7.79 -35.98 -11.08
N VAL A 755 -6.80 -35.26 -10.55
CA VAL A 755 -5.38 -35.44 -10.83
C VAL A 755 -4.67 -35.53 -9.49
N SER A 756 -3.90 -36.61 -9.27
CA SER A 756 -3.24 -36.88 -7.98
C SER A 756 -4.20 -36.69 -6.79
N ILE A 757 -5.31 -37.44 -6.82
CA ILE A 757 -6.25 -37.50 -5.69
C ILE A 757 -6.31 -38.96 -5.26
N GLU A 758 -6.02 -39.20 -4.00
CA GLU A 758 -5.93 -40.52 -3.39
C GLU A 758 -7.16 -40.83 -2.52
N ASN A 759 -7.88 -39.80 -2.07
CA ASN A 759 -8.95 -39.92 -1.09
C ASN A 759 -10.25 -39.25 -1.56
N LEU A 760 -11.38 -39.71 -1.01
CA LEU A 760 -12.70 -39.16 -1.30
C LEU A 760 -13.50 -38.95 -0.02
N ALA A 761 -14.14 -37.80 0.11
CA ALA A 761 -15.15 -37.54 1.12
C ALA A 761 -16.52 -37.34 0.44
N GLY A 762 -17.53 -38.06 0.95
CA GLY A 762 -18.91 -38.04 0.52
C GLY A 762 -19.67 -36.80 0.99
N SER A 763 -20.98 -36.87 0.91
CA SER A 763 -21.94 -35.84 1.30
C SER A 763 -22.72 -36.26 2.55
N GLY A 764 -23.61 -35.39 3.01
CA GLY A 764 -24.60 -35.72 4.04
C GLY A 764 -25.71 -36.72 3.68
N PHE A 765 -25.62 -37.38 2.52
CA PHE A 765 -26.67 -38.20 1.96
C PHE A 765 -26.12 -39.51 1.42
N GLY A 766 -26.98 -40.52 1.22
CA GLY A 766 -26.55 -41.84 0.73
C GLY A 766 -25.71 -41.81 -0.57
N ASP A 767 -24.43 -42.09 -0.42
CA ASP A 767 -23.38 -41.98 -1.42
C ASP A 767 -22.95 -43.31 -2.02
N ARG A 768 -22.20 -43.22 -3.12
CA ARG A 768 -21.46 -44.34 -3.67
C ARG A 768 -20.03 -43.95 -3.97
N LEU A 769 -19.10 -44.39 -3.14
CA LEU A 769 -17.67 -44.12 -3.25
C LEU A 769 -16.93 -45.37 -3.74
N THR A 770 -15.93 -45.20 -4.60
CA THR A 770 -15.12 -46.31 -5.11
C THR A 770 -13.66 -45.88 -5.26
N GLY A 771 -12.75 -46.54 -4.52
CA GLY A 771 -11.32 -46.31 -4.58
C GLY A 771 -10.67 -46.86 -5.85
N ASN A 772 -9.34 -47.05 -5.81
CA ASN A 772 -8.53 -47.50 -6.93
C ASN A 772 -7.67 -48.73 -6.56
N GLY A 773 -6.36 -48.70 -6.86
CA GLY A 773 -5.42 -49.78 -6.57
C GLY A 773 -4.33 -49.40 -5.56
N ALA A 774 -4.38 -48.17 -5.04
CA ALA A 774 -3.54 -47.62 -4.00
C ALA A 774 -4.28 -47.67 -2.66
N ALA A 775 -3.60 -47.37 -1.55
CA ALA A 775 -4.25 -47.17 -0.27
C ALA A 775 -5.08 -45.87 -0.30
N ASN A 776 -6.40 -45.98 -0.16
CA ASN A 776 -7.32 -44.85 -0.19
C ASN A 776 -8.01 -44.66 1.16
N VAL A 777 -8.27 -43.40 1.54
CA VAL A 777 -9.20 -43.03 2.61
C VAL A 777 -10.52 -42.61 1.98
N LEU A 778 -11.60 -43.34 2.28
CA LEU A 778 -12.94 -43.08 1.75
C LEU A 778 -13.92 -42.85 2.91
N THR A 779 -14.48 -41.65 2.98
CA THR A 779 -15.37 -41.22 4.07
C THR A 779 -16.78 -40.99 3.54
N GLY A 780 -17.78 -41.76 4.01
CA GLY A 780 -19.20 -41.62 3.64
C GLY A 780 -19.85 -40.37 4.23
N GLN A 781 -19.46 -40.02 5.46
CA GLN A 781 -20.00 -38.94 6.27
C GLN A 781 -21.38 -39.24 6.88
N GLY A 782 -22.47 -39.05 6.15
CA GLY A 782 -23.79 -39.29 6.71
C GLY A 782 -24.75 -39.81 5.65
N GLY A 783 -25.61 -40.75 6.00
CA GLY A 783 -26.57 -41.30 5.06
C GLY A 783 -26.45 -42.81 4.99
N ASN A 784 -26.95 -43.43 3.91
CA ASN A 784 -26.75 -44.86 3.71
C ASN A 784 -25.79 -45.02 2.54
N ASP A 785 -24.52 -45.21 2.85
CA ASP A 785 -23.43 -45.13 1.90
C ASP A 785 -23.03 -46.50 1.40
N THR A 786 -22.48 -46.54 0.19
CA THR A 786 -21.83 -47.72 -0.36
C THR A 786 -20.40 -47.37 -0.72
N ILE A 787 -19.45 -47.87 0.08
CA ILE A 787 -18.03 -47.58 -0.03
C ILE A 787 -17.30 -48.86 -0.44
N ASP A 788 -16.53 -48.78 -1.52
CA ASP A 788 -15.77 -49.90 -2.11
C ASP A 788 -14.30 -49.47 -2.25
N GLY A 789 -13.40 -49.95 -1.39
CA GLY A 789 -11.98 -49.59 -1.38
C GLY A 789 -11.26 -50.04 -2.66
N GLY A 790 -11.48 -51.30 -3.03
CA GLY A 790 -11.04 -51.87 -4.29
C GLY A 790 -9.82 -52.77 -4.10
N ARG A 791 -8.63 -52.25 -4.39
CA ARG A 791 -7.36 -52.93 -4.04
C ARG A 791 -6.46 -51.92 -3.36
N GLY A 792 -5.56 -52.40 -2.51
CA GLY A 792 -4.73 -51.51 -1.70
C GLY A 792 -5.05 -51.75 -0.23
N ASP A 793 -4.33 -51.09 0.66
CA ASP A 793 -4.62 -51.15 2.09
C ASP A 793 -5.48 -49.91 2.41
N ASP A 794 -6.80 -50.06 2.32
CA ASP A 794 -7.75 -48.94 2.32
C ASP A 794 -8.28 -48.63 3.74
N THR A 795 -8.69 -47.38 3.98
CA THR A 795 -9.43 -46.96 5.18
C THR A 795 -10.82 -46.50 4.77
N LEU A 796 -11.83 -47.25 5.19
CA LEU A 796 -13.23 -46.99 4.87
C LEU A 796 -13.95 -46.53 6.14
N LEU A 797 -14.46 -45.32 6.10
CA LEU A 797 -15.23 -44.70 7.19
C LEU A 797 -16.66 -44.50 6.68
N GLY A 798 -17.64 -45.16 7.28
CA GLY A 798 -19.05 -44.98 6.96
C GLY A 798 -19.54 -43.63 7.45
N ASP A 799 -20.22 -43.63 8.58
CA ASP A 799 -20.65 -42.42 9.26
C ASP A 799 -19.52 -41.75 10.05
N PHE A 800 -19.62 -40.44 10.27
CA PHE A 800 -18.67 -39.70 11.10
C PHE A 800 -18.58 -40.25 12.54
N ALA A 801 -17.36 -40.42 13.05
CA ALA A 801 -17.13 -40.58 14.48
C ALA A 801 -17.52 -39.29 15.22
N TYR A 802 -18.21 -39.40 16.37
CA TYR A 802 -18.53 -38.24 17.22
C TYR A 802 -17.24 -37.52 17.64
N GLN A 803 -16.96 -36.34 17.08
CA GLN A 803 -15.72 -35.58 17.27
C GLN A 803 -15.57 -34.91 18.65
N GLY A 804 -16.35 -35.32 19.65
CA GLY A 804 -16.37 -34.69 20.97
C GLY A 804 -17.34 -33.51 21.07
N ASP A 805 -17.37 -32.87 22.24
CA ASP A 805 -18.17 -31.68 22.47
C ASP A 805 -17.68 -30.54 21.57
N ALA A 806 -18.62 -29.74 21.06
CA ALA A 806 -18.27 -28.58 20.26
C ALA A 806 -17.26 -27.69 21.02
N PRO A 807 -16.22 -27.17 20.35
CA PRO A 807 -15.27 -26.27 20.98
C PRO A 807 -16.01 -25.13 21.72
N PRO A 808 -15.50 -24.69 22.88
CA PRO A 808 -16.15 -23.65 23.68
C PRO A 808 -16.31 -22.39 22.84
N ARG A 809 -17.56 -22.08 22.48
CA ARG A 809 -17.93 -20.78 21.91
C ARG A 809 -18.39 -19.87 23.05
N PRO A 810 -17.97 -18.60 23.07
CA PRO A 810 -18.54 -17.62 23.96
C PRO A 810 -20.06 -17.59 23.80
N GLY A 811 -20.77 -17.63 24.92
CA GLY A 811 -22.22 -17.56 24.96
C GLY A 811 -22.74 -16.20 24.48
N MET A 812 -23.94 -16.24 23.89
CA MET A 812 -24.66 -15.03 23.45
C MET A 812 -25.20 -14.25 24.66
N GLY A 813 -25.04 -12.93 24.63
CA GLY A 813 -25.55 -11.98 25.62
C GLY A 813 -26.09 -10.71 24.96
N SER A 814 -25.82 -9.54 25.56
CA SER A 814 -26.18 -8.25 24.96
C SER A 814 -25.13 -7.69 24.00
N GLY A 815 -23.90 -8.21 24.01
CA GLY A 815 -22.77 -7.57 23.32
C GLY A 815 -22.21 -6.39 24.09
N TYR A 816 -22.69 -6.12 25.31
CA TYR A 816 -22.36 -4.89 26.04
C TYR A 816 -22.32 -5.11 27.55
N ALA A 817 -21.30 -4.60 28.23
CA ALA A 817 -21.15 -4.60 29.69
C ALA A 817 -20.59 -3.27 30.21
N THR A 818 -20.76 -2.99 31.50
CA THR A 818 -20.20 -1.80 32.16
C THR A 818 -19.55 -2.15 33.48
N LEU A 819 -18.31 -1.74 33.67
CA LEU A 819 -17.53 -1.86 34.90
C LEU A 819 -17.25 -0.48 35.49
N GLY A 820 -17.82 -0.19 36.66
CA GLY A 820 -17.57 1.06 37.37
C GLY A 820 -16.24 1.08 38.14
N PRO A 821 -15.91 2.19 38.81
CA PRO A 821 -14.62 2.40 39.51
C PRO A 821 -14.38 1.47 40.70
N ASP A 822 -15.39 0.73 41.17
CA ASP A 822 -15.28 -0.28 42.24
C ASP A 822 -15.07 -1.71 41.68
N ALA A 823 -14.85 -1.86 40.38
CA ALA A 823 -14.63 -3.17 39.74
C ALA A 823 -13.40 -3.87 40.34
N ALA A 824 -13.50 -5.19 40.52
CA ALA A 824 -12.48 -6.01 41.17
C ALA A 824 -11.62 -6.80 40.18
N ASN A 825 -11.60 -6.41 38.91
CA ASN A 825 -10.95 -7.13 37.81
C ASN A 825 -9.44 -6.93 37.77
N ASN A 826 -8.76 -7.10 38.91
CA ASN A 826 -7.36 -6.69 39.12
C ASN A 826 -6.34 -7.84 39.11
N SER A 827 -6.76 -9.05 38.72
CA SER A 827 -5.91 -10.22 38.58
C SER A 827 -6.61 -11.31 37.78
N ILE A 828 -5.86 -12.29 37.27
CA ILE A 828 -6.38 -13.52 36.64
C ILE A 828 -7.49 -14.18 37.50
N ALA A 829 -7.31 -14.23 38.82
CA ALA A 829 -8.26 -14.87 39.73
C ALA A 829 -9.58 -14.09 39.90
N ALA A 830 -9.58 -12.79 39.59
CA ALA A 830 -10.72 -11.89 39.73
C ALA A 830 -11.16 -11.28 38.40
N ALA A 831 -10.65 -11.80 37.28
CA ALA A 831 -10.90 -11.30 35.94
C ALA A 831 -12.40 -11.27 35.63
N PHE A 832 -12.84 -10.24 34.91
CA PHE A 832 -14.23 -10.11 34.50
C PHE A 832 -14.51 -11.07 33.33
N ASP A 833 -15.40 -12.05 33.54
CA ASP A 833 -15.70 -13.07 32.55
C ASP A 833 -16.64 -12.53 31.46
N ILE A 834 -16.08 -12.34 30.26
CA ILE A 834 -16.83 -11.89 29.08
C ILE A 834 -17.33 -13.04 28.21
N SER A 835 -16.98 -14.30 28.55
CA SER A 835 -17.25 -15.50 27.74
C SER A 835 -18.73 -15.80 27.49
N ASN A 836 -19.68 -15.03 28.03
CA ASN A 836 -21.12 -15.22 27.78
C ASN A 836 -21.83 -13.91 27.43
N ASN A 837 -21.12 -12.93 26.86
CA ASN A 837 -21.66 -11.59 26.59
C ASN A 837 -21.58 -11.14 25.12
N PHE A 838 -21.52 -12.05 24.15
CA PHE A 838 -21.33 -11.69 22.74
C PHE A 838 -22.64 -11.45 21.96
N SER A 839 -22.57 -10.72 20.85
CA SER A 839 -23.71 -10.35 20.00
C SER A 839 -23.34 -10.24 18.52
N LEU A 840 -24.34 -10.25 17.64
CA LEU A 840 -24.27 -9.89 16.20
C LEU A 840 -25.12 -8.64 15.90
N THR A 841 -25.51 -7.92 16.94
CA THR A 841 -26.26 -6.66 16.77
C THR A 841 -25.26 -5.59 16.35
N SER A 842 -25.60 -4.76 15.36
CA SER A 842 -24.67 -3.72 14.92
C SER A 842 -24.20 -2.86 16.09
N ASP A 843 -22.90 -2.72 16.19
CA ASP A 843 -22.19 -1.81 17.07
C ASP A 843 -21.48 -0.76 16.20
N ALA A 844 -21.57 0.51 16.58
CA ALA A 844 -20.98 1.60 15.81
C ALA A 844 -19.45 1.65 15.98
N ASP A 845 -18.96 1.07 17.08
CA ASP A 845 -17.56 1.05 17.45
C ASP A 845 -16.85 -0.21 16.87
N ILE A 846 -17.60 -1.10 16.18
CA ILE A 846 -17.08 -2.34 15.56
C ILE A 846 -17.62 -2.53 14.14
N PHE A 847 -16.73 -2.41 13.15
CA PHE A 847 -17.03 -2.29 11.70
C PHE A 847 -17.79 -3.48 11.08
N ASP A 848 -17.65 -4.68 11.64
CA ASP A 848 -18.25 -5.93 11.16
C ASP A 848 -19.16 -6.60 12.19
N SER A 849 -19.65 -5.81 13.16
CA SER A 849 -20.52 -6.24 14.26
C SER A 849 -21.78 -7.01 13.85
N THR A 850 -22.17 -6.98 12.58
CA THR A 850 -23.31 -7.77 12.06
C THR A 850 -22.96 -9.14 11.52
N THR A 851 -21.68 -9.40 11.26
CA THR A 851 -21.15 -10.64 10.68
C THR A 851 -20.23 -11.38 11.65
N ILE A 852 -19.62 -10.69 12.62
CA ILE A 852 -18.71 -11.27 13.61
C ILE A 852 -19.23 -11.06 15.04
N LEU A 853 -19.05 -12.09 15.86
CA LEU A 853 -19.43 -12.06 17.27
C LEU A 853 -18.53 -11.08 18.02
N HIS A 854 -19.15 -10.11 18.68
CA HIS A 854 -18.41 -9.08 19.40
C HIS A 854 -19.03 -8.76 20.77
N THR A 855 -18.25 -8.12 21.63
CA THR A 855 -18.70 -7.51 22.89
C THR A 855 -17.90 -6.24 23.18
N THR A 856 -18.58 -5.24 23.75
CA THR A 856 -17.96 -4.02 24.27
C THR A 856 -18.10 -3.96 25.79
N VAL A 857 -17.02 -3.58 26.48
CA VAL A 857 -17.02 -3.37 27.94
C VAL A 857 -16.57 -1.96 28.27
N ASN A 858 -17.50 -1.11 28.70
CA ASN A 858 -17.16 0.24 29.16
C ASN A 858 -16.66 0.14 30.59
N ALA A 859 -15.38 0.43 30.80
CA ALA A 859 -14.70 0.26 32.07
C ALA A 859 -14.22 1.59 32.65
N THR A 860 -14.01 1.61 33.96
CA THR A 860 -13.39 2.73 34.68
C THR A 860 -12.24 2.19 35.53
N GLY A 861 -11.04 2.69 35.28
CA GLY A 861 -9.83 2.32 36.01
C GLY A 861 -9.98 2.56 37.51
N ASN A 862 -9.49 1.61 38.32
CA ASN A 862 -9.50 1.67 39.78
C ASN A 862 -8.10 1.93 40.37
N GLY A 863 -7.08 2.16 39.53
CA GLY A 863 -5.67 2.27 39.93
C GLY A 863 -4.90 0.95 39.90
N GLN A 864 -5.48 -0.12 39.38
CA GLN A 864 -4.89 -1.46 39.15
C GLN A 864 -5.21 -1.92 37.71
N GLY A 865 -4.72 -3.08 37.29
CA GLY A 865 -4.91 -3.58 35.92
C GLY A 865 -6.32 -4.03 35.61
N GLY A 866 -6.71 -3.93 34.34
CA GLY A 866 -7.99 -4.42 33.83
C GLY A 866 -7.86 -5.84 33.27
N TYR A 867 -8.28 -6.85 34.05
CA TYR A 867 -8.23 -8.26 33.65
C TYR A 867 -9.61 -8.76 33.18
N TYR A 868 -9.67 -9.34 31.98
CA TYR A 868 -10.88 -9.91 31.40
C TYR A 868 -10.64 -11.37 31.03
N LYS A 869 -11.59 -12.26 31.31
CA LYS A 869 -11.51 -13.69 31.02
C LYS A 869 -12.36 -14.02 29.80
N ILE A 870 -11.79 -14.78 28.87
CA ILE A 870 -12.48 -15.33 27.71
C ILE A 870 -12.09 -16.80 27.47
N ASP A 871 -13.06 -17.65 27.18
CA ASP A 871 -12.81 -19.03 26.76
C ASP A 871 -12.82 -19.10 25.22
N LEU A 872 -11.73 -19.57 24.63
CA LEU A 872 -11.50 -19.63 23.18
C LEU A 872 -11.22 -21.07 22.73
N ALA A 873 -11.59 -21.37 21.49
CA ALA A 873 -11.21 -22.60 20.81
C ALA A 873 -9.92 -22.41 20.03
N ALA A 874 -9.14 -23.47 19.84
CA ALA A 874 -8.01 -23.45 18.92
C ALA A 874 -8.47 -23.03 17.51
N GLY A 875 -7.68 -22.20 16.84
CA GLY A 875 -8.00 -21.57 15.55
C GLY A 875 -8.96 -20.38 15.63
N THR A 876 -9.42 -19.97 16.82
CA THR A 876 -10.25 -18.76 16.95
C THR A 876 -9.38 -17.53 16.80
N VAL A 877 -9.76 -16.63 15.88
CA VAL A 877 -9.15 -15.30 15.78
C VAL A 877 -9.83 -14.39 16.80
N ILE A 878 -9.05 -13.78 17.68
CA ILE A 878 -9.52 -12.76 18.61
C ILE A 878 -8.93 -11.40 18.24
N THR A 879 -9.78 -10.38 18.19
CA THR A 879 -9.39 -8.98 18.04
C THR A 879 -9.83 -8.22 19.26
N ILE A 880 -8.92 -7.39 19.77
CA ILE A 880 -9.09 -6.58 20.96
C ILE A 880 -8.77 -5.15 20.57
N ASP A 881 -9.64 -4.22 20.94
CA ASP A 881 -9.44 -2.80 20.71
C ASP A 881 -9.83 -2.02 21.97
N ILE A 882 -9.04 -1.01 22.32
CA ILE A 882 -9.23 -0.18 23.51
C ILE A 882 -9.55 1.24 23.07
N ASP A 883 -10.83 1.58 23.01
CA ASP A 883 -11.29 2.88 22.55
C ASP A 883 -11.72 3.80 23.71
N GLY A 884 -12.07 5.04 23.35
CA GLY A 884 -12.88 5.89 24.22
C GLY A 884 -12.15 6.34 25.50
N ILE A 885 -10.81 6.38 25.47
CA ILE A 885 -10.00 6.85 26.59
C ILE A 885 -10.31 8.33 26.87
N ALA A 886 -10.85 8.61 28.07
CA ALA A 886 -11.34 9.96 28.40
C ALA A 886 -10.24 11.03 28.51
N ASP A 887 -9.01 10.65 28.85
CA ASP A 887 -7.84 11.54 28.85
C ASP A 887 -6.57 10.77 28.45
N PRO A 888 -6.23 10.74 27.15
CA PRO A 888 -5.07 10.02 26.63
C PRO A 888 -3.73 10.51 27.21
N ASN A 889 -3.67 11.72 27.76
CA ASN A 889 -2.46 12.24 28.40
C ASN A 889 -2.25 11.70 29.82
N VAL A 890 -3.29 11.09 30.40
CA VAL A 890 -3.27 10.47 31.73
C VAL A 890 -3.20 8.95 31.62
N HIS A 891 -3.88 8.39 30.62
CA HIS A 891 -3.97 6.96 30.36
C HIS A 891 -3.52 6.69 28.93
N ASP A 892 -2.26 6.28 28.82
CA ASP A 892 -1.64 5.79 27.58
C ASP A 892 -1.86 4.29 27.56
N SER A 893 -2.81 3.76 26.78
CA SER A 893 -3.20 2.35 26.94
C SER A 893 -2.14 1.39 26.41
N TRP A 894 -2.16 0.16 26.91
CA TRP A 894 -1.53 -0.99 26.25
C TRP A 894 -2.33 -2.24 26.56
N VAL A 895 -2.22 -3.25 25.70
CA VAL A 895 -2.96 -4.51 25.83
C VAL A 895 -2.04 -5.73 25.76
N ARG A 896 -2.32 -6.73 26.61
CA ARG A 896 -1.72 -8.07 26.56
C ARG A 896 -2.78 -9.14 26.53
N LEU A 897 -2.49 -10.22 25.82
CA LEU A 897 -3.20 -11.47 25.91
C LEU A 897 -2.33 -12.49 26.66
N LEU A 898 -2.93 -13.16 27.65
CA LEU A 898 -2.29 -14.13 28.52
C LEU A 898 -2.93 -15.51 28.35
N ASP A 899 -2.12 -16.57 28.42
CA ASP A 899 -2.62 -17.95 28.50
C ASP A 899 -3.21 -18.30 29.88
N SER A 900 -3.72 -19.53 30.03
CA SER A 900 -4.34 -20.01 31.27
C SER A 900 -3.42 -20.04 32.50
N VAL A 901 -2.10 -19.96 32.30
CA VAL A 901 -1.07 -19.99 33.35
C VAL A 901 -0.48 -18.59 33.60
N GLY A 902 -0.84 -17.61 32.77
CA GLY A 902 -0.45 -16.20 32.86
C GLY A 902 0.78 -15.83 32.04
N ASN A 903 1.20 -16.65 31.08
CA ASN A 903 2.27 -16.27 30.15
C ASN A 903 1.70 -15.34 29.07
N ILE A 904 2.50 -14.37 28.63
CA ILE A 904 2.13 -13.46 27.54
C ILE A 904 2.23 -14.22 26.22
N VAL A 905 1.12 -14.29 25.49
CA VAL A 905 1.06 -14.91 24.15
C VAL A 905 1.04 -13.86 23.05
N ALA A 906 0.55 -12.65 23.35
CA ALA A 906 0.61 -11.50 22.45
C ALA A 906 0.49 -10.19 23.24
N GLN A 907 1.06 -9.10 22.72
CA GLN A 907 1.06 -7.80 23.36
C GLN A 907 1.21 -6.67 22.34
N ASN A 908 0.60 -5.52 22.62
CA ASN A 908 0.79 -4.30 21.85
C ASN A 908 0.79 -3.07 22.79
N ASP A 909 1.75 -2.18 22.58
CA ASP A 909 1.73 -0.79 23.03
C ASP A 909 1.88 0.10 21.80
N ASP A 910 1.00 1.08 21.64
CA ASP A 910 0.95 2.03 20.52
C ASP A 910 2.11 3.04 20.49
N GLY A 911 3.28 2.66 21.03
CA GLY A 911 4.45 3.51 21.22
C GLY A 911 4.91 4.16 19.90
N GLY A 912 5.04 5.48 19.90
CA GLY A 912 5.46 6.31 18.76
C GLY A 912 6.73 5.86 18.04
N GLY A 913 6.55 4.93 17.11
CA GLY A 913 7.52 4.32 16.21
C GLY A 913 6.91 3.30 15.24
N ASP A 914 5.62 3.38 14.94
CA ASP A 914 4.90 2.51 13.99
C ASP A 914 4.37 3.34 12.80
N PRO A 915 4.48 2.89 11.54
CA PRO A 915 3.93 3.62 10.40
C PRO A 915 2.39 3.68 10.50
N GLY A 916 1.83 4.89 10.56
CA GLY A 916 0.39 5.13 10.36
C GLY A 916 -0.43 5.61 11.56
N SER A 917 0.10 5.65 12.78
CA SER A 917 -0.69 6.11 13.94
C SER A 917 -0.71 7.64 14.07
N THR A 918 -1.88 8.25 13.82
CA THR A 918 -2.18 9.67 14.09
C THR A 918 -3.47 9.90 14.89
N SER A 919 -4.11 8.84 15.38
CA SER A 919 -5.28 8.91 16.27
C SER A 919 -4.92 8.46 17.68
N ASN A 920 -5.69 8.96 18.64
CA ASN A 920 -5.96 8.53 20.02
C ASN A 920 -5.13 7.34 20.53
N ARG A 921 -4.58 7.43 21.74
CA ARG A 921 -3.68 6.45 22.39
C ARG A 921 -4.34 5.11 22.79
N ASP A 922 -5.06 4.56 21.84
CA ASP A 922 -6.02 3.47 21.91
C ASP A 922 -5.29 2.23 21.34
N SER A 923 -5.07 1.21 22.18
CA SER A 923 -4.27 0.03 21.84
C SER A 923 -5.13 -1.12 21.30
N SER A 924 -4.72 -1.69 20.18
CA SER A 924 -5.38 -2.84 19.57
C SER A 924 -4.48 -4.08 19.46
N LEU A 925 -5.06 -5.27 19.34
CA LEU A 925 -4.35 -6.53 19.23
C LEU A 925 -5.16 -7.57 18.48
N VAL A 926 -4.53 -8.31 17.58
CA VAL A 926 -5.10 -9.49 16.91
C VAL A 926 -4.27 -10.72 17.27
N PHE A 927 -4.92 -11.85 17.53
CA PHE A 927 -4.24 -13.11 17.86
C PHE A 927 -5.06 -14.32 17.43
N VAL A 928 -4.39 -15.36 16.93
CA VAL A 928 -5.00 -16.67 16.65
C VAL A 928 -4.74 -17.62 17.81
N ALA A 929 -5.80 -18.08 18.45
CA ALA A 929 -5.72 -19.00 19.59
C ALA A 929 -5.10 -20.34 19.17
N GLN A 930 -3.92 -20.65 19.70
CA GLN A 930 -3.18 -21.87 19.36
C GLN A 930 -3.73 -23.13 20.06
N GLU A 931 -4.35 -22.97 21.24
CA GLU A 931 -4.90 -24.09 22.01
C GLU A 931 -6.31 -23.75 22.50
N THR A 932 -7.18 -24.76 22.59
CA THR A 932 -8.50 -24.59 23.20
C THR A 932 -8.34 -24.39 24.71
N GLY A 933 -8.82 -23.27 25.25
CA GLY A 933 -8.66 -22.98 26.67
C GLY A 933 -9.14 -21.59 27.09
N THR A 934 -8.84 -21.25 28.35
CA THR A 934 -9.11 -19.92 28.90
C THR A 934 -7.94 -18.99 28.64
N TYR A 935 -8.24 -17.82 28.09
CA TYR A 935 -7.32 -16.70 27.90
C TYR A 935 -7.72 -15.50 28.76
N TYR A 936 -6.75 -14.63 29.03
CA TYR A 936 -6.97 -13.41 29.80
C TYR A 936 -6.45 -12.18 29.06
N ILE A 937 -7.32 -11.19 28.86
CA ILE A 937 -6.94 -9.87 28.36
C ILE A 937 -6.51 -9.03 29.56
N LEU A 938 -5.36 -8.38 29.45
CA LEU A 938 -4.83 -7.44 30.42
C LEU A 938 -4.65 -6.08 29.75
N GLU A 939 -5.41 -5.10 30.23
CA GLU A 939 -5.24 -3.70 29.86
C GLU A 939 -4.51 -2.94 30.99
N GLY A 940 -3.58 -2.08 30.60
CA GLY A 940 -2.72 -1.31 31.49
C GLY A 940 -2.41 0.09 30.95
N SER A 941 -1.43 0.77 31.55
CA SER A 941 -0.95 2.05 31.05
C SER A 941 0.55 2.12 30.83
N TRP A 942 0.97 2.86 29.81
CA TRP A 942 2.36 3.17 29.54
C TRP A 942 2.74 4.50 30.21
N SER A 943 3.94 4.58 30.77
CA SER A 943 4.47 5.84 31.28
C SER A 943 5.99 5.91 31.19
N PRO A 944 6.55 7.00 30.64
CA PRO A 944 8.01 7.19 30.57
C PRO A 944 8.65 7.37 31.95
N THR A 945 7.84 7.49 33.00
CA THR A 945 8.28 7.63 34.40
C THR A 945 8.11 6.37 35.23
N ALA A 946 7.53 5.30 34.68
CA ALA A 946 7.39 4.02 35.35
C ALA A 946 8.75 3.31 35.48
N PRO A 947 9.00 2.55 36.56
CA PRO A 947 10.25 1.81 36.71
C PRO A 947 10.31 0.62 35.73
N GLY A 948 11.30 0.59 34.84
CA GLY A 948 11.50 -0.50 33.87
C GLY A 948 11.52 0.00 32.43
N ASP A 949 10.85 -0.74 31.55
CA ASP A 949 10.63 -0.51 30.12
C ASP A 949 9.45 0.44 29.81
N GLY A 950 8.78 1.00 30.84
CA GLY A 950 7.66 1.93 30.69
C GLY A 950 6.27 1.30 30.85
N TRP A 951 6.19 -0.03 30.93
CA TRP A 951 4.94 -0.79 31.00
C TRP A 951 4.40 -0.89 32.43
N ALA A 952 3.30 -0.20 32.73
CA ALA A 952 2.60 -0.31 34.01
C ALA A 952 1.30 -1.11 33.87
N GLU A 953 1.15 -2.21 34.61
CA GLU A 953 -0.11 -2.98 34.68
C GLU A 953 -1.25 -2.23 35.37
N ALA A 954 -1.13 -0.93 35.63
CA ALA A 954 -2.16 -0.18 36.35
C ALA A 954 -2.89 0.74 35.41
N VAL A 955 -4.22 0.71 35.46
CA VAL A 955 -5.07 1.68 34.77
C VAL A 955 -5.29 2.87 35.71
N PRO A 956 -5.04 4.12 35.28
CA PRO A 956 -5.22 5.29 36.13
C PRO A 956 -6.61 5.36 36.75
N ALA A 957 -6.68 5.61 38.06
CA ALA A 957 -7.94 5.62 38.79
C ALA A 957 -8.87 6.73 38.28
N GLY A 958 -10.07 6.35 37.83
CA GLY A 958 -11.06 7.25 37.26
C GLY A 958 -10.95 7.48 35.75
N SER A 959 -9.94 6.93 35.07
CA SER A 959 -9.88 6.91 33.61
C SER A 959 -10.95 5.97 33.06
N THR A 960 -11.71 6.38 32.05
CA THR A 960 -12.68 5.51 31.38
C THR A 960 -12.18 5.10 30.01
N TYR A 961 -12.48 3.87 29.61
CA TYR A 961 -12.13 3.29 28.33
C TYR A 961 -13.18 2.24 27.92
N GLU A 962 -13.17 1.84 26.67
CA GLU A 962 -14.06 0.85 26.07
C GLU A 962 -13.20 -0.31 25.56
N LEU A 963 -13.38 -1.50 26.14
CA LEU A 963 -12.76 -2.73 25.63
C LEU A 963 -13.71 -3.35 24.61
N ASN A 964 -13.35 -3.25 23.33
CA ASN A 964 -14.02 -3.90 22.21
C ASN A 964 -13.33 -5.24 21.93
N VAL A 965 -14.09 -6.33 21.91
CA VAL A 965 -13.57 -7.68 21.61
C VAL A 965 -14.42 -8.33 20.54
N SER A 966 -13.79 -8.69 19.42
CA SER A 966 -14.38 -9.49 18.36
C SER A 966 -13.74 -10.87 18.30
N VAL A 967 -14.55 -11.89 18.03
CA VAL A 967 -14.09 -13.28 17.91
C VAL A 967 -14.66 -13.94 16.66
N GLU A 968 -13.78 -14.53 15.88
CA GLU A 968 -14.11 -15.29 14.69
C GLU A 968 -13.71 -16.75 14.91
N PHE A 969 -14.69 -17.63 14.82
CA PHE A 969 -14.47 -19.06 15.05
C PHE A 969 -14.06 -19.73 13.75
N PRO A 970 -13.21 -20.76 13.81
CA PRO A 970 -13.04 -21.63 12.68
C PRO A 970 -14.41 -22.19 12.27
N PRO A 971 -14.63 -22.40 10.96
CA PRO A 971 -15.87 -22.97 10.47
C PRO A 971 -16.16 -24.27 11.24
N GLN A 972 -17.42 -24.43 11.66
CA GLN A 972 -17.81 -25.63 12.37
C GLN A 972 -17.60 -26.82 11.43
N PRO A 973 -16.99 -27.94 11.87
CA PRO A 973 -16.97 -29.15 11.07
C PRO A 973 -18.40 -29.45 10.64
N ALA A 974 -18.63 -29.53 9.33
CA ALA A 974 -19.94 -29.85 8.80
C ALA A 974 -20.44 -31.13 9.49
N GLN A 975 -21.64 -31.08 10.08
CA GLN A 975 -22.34 -32.27 10.52
C GLN A 975 -23.20 -32.69 9.34
N PRO A 976 -22.66 -33.49 8.40
CA PRO A 976 -23.08 -33.39 7.01
C PRO A 976 -24.48 -33.98 6.83
N GLY A 977 -24.89 -34.91 7.69
CA GLY A 977 -26.18 -35.56 7.60
C GLY A 977 -26.60 -36.26 8.88
N VAL A 978 -27.55 -37.18 8.72
CA VAL A 978 -27.98 -38.09 9.78
C VAL A 978 -27.31 -39.43 9.50
N ALA A 979 -26.71 -40.01 10.54
CA ALA A 979 -26.17 -41.37 10.52
C ALA A 979 -27.13 -42.38 9.87
N GLY A 980 -26.61 -43.28 9.05
CA GLY A 980 -27.38 -44.30 8.36
C GLY A 980 -26.62 -45.61 8.15
N SER A 981 -27.30 -46.57 7.54
CA SER A 981 -26.83 -47.96 7.46
C SER A 981 -25.97 -48.15 6.22
N ASP A 982 -24.68 -48.26 6.43
CA ASP A 982 -23.66 -48.25 5.39
C ASP A 982 -23.30 -49.66 4.91
N THR A 983 -22.69 -49.71 3.74
CA THR A 983 -22.09 -50.92 3.18
C THR A 983 -20.64 -50.63 2.79
N LEU A 984 -19.70 -51.12 3.60
CA LEU A 984 -18.26 -50.99 3.39
C LEU A 984 -17.70 -52.30 2.84
N ILE A 985 -16.95 -52.21 1.76
CA ILE A 985 -16.32 -53.33 1.06
C ILE A 985 -14.83 -52.98 0.89
N GLY A 986 -13.94 -53.60 1.66
CA GLY A 986 -12.49 -53.37 1.57
C GLY A 986 -11.95 -53.80 0.21
N GLY A 987 -12.06 -55.10 -0.07
CA GLY A 987 -11.74 -55.66 -1.38
C GLY A 987 -10.50 -56.54 -1.33
N GLY A 988 -9.32 -55.98 -1.55
CA GLY A 988 -8.09 -56.77 -1.50
C GLY A 988 -6.86 -55.96 -1.11
N GLY A 989 -6.17 -56.43 -0.08
CA GLY A 989 -5.18 -55.70 0.71
C GLY A 989 -5.61 -55.77 2.17
N SER A 990 -4.94 -55.05 3.05
CA SER A 990 -5.23 -55.03 4.49
C SER A 990 -6.04 -53.79 4.83
N ASP A 991 -7.37 -53.93 4.85
CA ASP A 991 -8.28 -52.79 4.91
C ASP A 991 -8.74 -52.49 6.35
N LEU A 992 -8.92 -51.21 6.70
CA LEU A 992 -9.56 -50.77 7.94
C LEU A 992 -11.00 -50.30 7.65
N LEU A 993 -11.97 -50.97 8.25
CA LEU A 993 -13.40 -50.66 8.10
C LEU A 993 -13.96 -50.18 9.44
N ASP A 994 -14.45 -48.95 9.48
CA ASP A 994 -15.21 -48.37 10.59
C ASP A 994 -16.58 -47.94 10.08
N GLY A 995 -17.64 -48.63 10.53
CA GLY A 995 -19.01 -48.31 10.12
C GLY A 995 -19.52 -46.99 10.69
N GLY A 996 -18.99 -46.58 11.85
CA GLY A 996 -19.49 -45.41 12.55
C GLY A 996 -20.76 -45.73 13.34
N LEU A 997 -21.82 -44.95 13.11
CA LEU A 997 -23.11 -45.10 13.79
C LEU A 997 -24.09 -45.90 12.91
N ALA A 998 -25.18 -46.38 13.52
CA ALA A 998 -26.21 -47.18 12.87
C ALA A 998 -25.74 -48.60 12.46
N ALA A 999 -26.56 -49.34 11.71
CA ALA A 999 -26.35 -50.78 11.54
C ALA A 999 -25.70 -51.07 10.19
N ASP A 1000 -24.38 -51.30 10.20
CA ASP A 1000 -23.59 -51.34 8.97
C ASP A 1000 -23.34 -52.75 8.47
N THR A 1001 -22.95 -52.85 7.20
CA THR A 1001 -22.47 -54.10 6.59
C THR A 1001 -21.02 -53.95 6.18
N LEU A 1002 -20.14 -54.69 6.85
CA LEU A 1002 -18.69 -54.64 6.66
C LEU A 1002 -18.22 -55.92 5.98
N THR A 1003 -17.46 -55.81 4.89
CA THR A 1003 -16.86 -56.93 4.17
C THR A 1003 -15.40 -56.61 3.91
N GLY A 1004 -14.48 -57.31 4.57
CA GLY A 1004 -13.03 -57.04 4.46
C GLY A 1004 -12.48 -57.47 3.10
N GLY A 1005 -12.75 -58.71 2.71
CA GLY A 1005 -12.31 -59.27 1.45
C GLY A 1005 -11.06 -60.14 1.60
N ALA A 1006 -9.94 -59.72 1.01
CA ALA A 1006 -8.73 -60.53 0.93
C ALA A 1006 -7.50 -59.78 1.46
N GLY A 1007 -7.05 -60.13 2.66
CA GLY A 1007 -5.81 -59.67 3.27
C GLY A 1007 -5.91 -59.85 4.78
N GLU A 1008 -5.15 -59.07 5.55
CA GLU A 1008 -5.33 -58.97 7.00
C GLU A 1008 -6.20 -57.74 7.29
N ASP A 1009 -7.51 -57.94 7.40
CA ASP A 1009 -8.49 -56.85 7.49
C ASP A 1009 -8.79 -56.46 8.95
N THR A 1010 -9.13 -55.21 9.17
CA THR A 1010 -9.37 -54.64 10.49
C THR A 1010 -10.76 -54.03 10.58
N PHE A 1011 -11.55 -54.46 11.57
CA PHE A 1011 -12.89 -53.93 11.83
C PHE A 1011 -12.88 -53.11 13.11
N ARG A 1012 -13.06 -51.79 13.00
CA ARG A 1012 -12.97 -50.86 14.12
C ARG A 1012 -14.37 -50.53 14.66
N PHE A 1013 -14.49 -50.51 15.98
CA PHE A 1013 -15.67 -50.05 16.70
C PHE A 1013 -15.30 -48.86 17.58
N SER A 1014 -15.65 -47.65 17.13
CA SER A 1014 -15.24 -46.38 17.73
C SER A 1014 -16.40 -45.49 18.21
N THR A 1015 -17.66 -45.92 18.03
CA THR A 1015 -18.85 -45.11 18.34
C THR A 1015 -19.75 -45.74 19.41
N ALA A 1016 -20.76 -44.98 19.87
CA ALA A 1016 -21.64 -45.38 20.97
C ALA A 1016 -22.45 -46.67 20.69
N LEU A 1017 -22.39 -47.64 21.60
CA LEU A 1017 -23.08 -48.93 21.47
C LEU A 1017 -24.60 -48.82 21.68
N GLY A 1018 -25.39 -49.64 20.98
CA GLY A 1018 -26.82 -49.75 21.24
C GLY A 1018 -27.58 -50.64 20.25
N ASN A 1019 -28.85 -50.95 20.57
CA ASN A 1019 -29.68 -51.86 19.74
C ASN A 1019 -29.92 -51.40 18.29
N GLY A 1020 -29.58 -50.16 17.94
CA GLY A 1020 -29.66 -49.62 16.58
C GLY A 1020 -28.30 -49.45 15.89
N ASN A 1021 -27.20 -49.73 16.60
CA ASN A 1021 -25.81 -49.63 16.15
C ASN A 1021 -25.17 -51.03 16.23
N VAL A 1022 -25.51 -51.90 15.27
CA VAL A 1022 -25.13 -53.31 15.29
C VAL A 1022 -24.63 -53.73 13.91
N ASP A 1023 -23.32 -53.91 13.81
CA ASP A 1023 -22.67 -54.09 12.51
C ASP A 1023 -22.58 -55.54 12.10
N TRP A 1024 -22.60 -55.77 10.78
CA TRP A 1024 -22.58 -57.09 10.18
C TRP A 1024 -21.29 -57.31 9.43
N ILE A 1025 -20.36 -58.03 10.06
CA ILE A 1025 -19.11 -58.46 9.43
C ILE A 1025 -19.37 -59.75 8.64
N LYS A 1026 -19.26 -59.69 7.31
CA LYS A 1026 -19.69 -60.77 6.41
C LYS A 1026 -18.70 -61.91 6.27
N ASP A 1027 -17.41 -61.63 6.33
CA ASP A 1027 -16.36 -62.55 5.85
C ASP A 1027 -15.14 -62.70 6.76
N PHE A 1028 -15.26 -62.31 8.04
CA PHE A 1028 -14.19 -62.41 9.04
C PHE A 1028 -13.40 -63.73 9.01
N ASN A 1029 -12.10 -63.62 8.75
CA ASN A 1029 -11.12 -64.69 8.72
C ASN A 1029 -10.23 -64.66 9.96
N VAL A 1030 -10.50 -65.58 10.89
CA VAL A 1030 -9.80 -65.71 12.20
C VAL A 1030 -8.29 -65.93 12.15
N ILE A 1031 -7.67 -66.09 10.98
CA ILE A 1031 -6.22 -66.22 10.86
C ILE A 1031 -5.57 -64.87 10.55
N ASP A 1032 -6.27 -64.03 9.78
CA ASP A 1032 -5.70 -62.86 9.14
C ASP A 1032 -6.35 -61.56 9.70
N ASP A 1033 -7.65 -61.59 10.03
CA ASP A 1033 -8.41 -60.38 10.38
C ASP A 1033 -8.39 -60.08 11.89
N THR A 1034 -8.57 -58.79 12.23
CA THR A 1034 -8.56 -58.27 13.60
C THR A 1034 -9.75 -57.35 13.89
N ILE A 1035 -10.20 -57.31 15.14
CA ILE A 1035 -11.22 -56.37 15.64
C ILE A 1035 -10.55 -55.33 16.56
N LEU A 1036 -10.73 -54.04 16.27
CA LEU A 1036 -10.31 -52.94 17.16
C LEU A 1036 -11.47 -52.45 18.00
N LEU A 1037 -11.22 -52.28 19.30
CA LEU A 1037 -12.17 -51.78 20.29
C LEU A 1037 -11.62 -50.49 20.89
N ASP A 1038 -12.30 -49.38 20.68
CA ASP A 1038 -11.90 -48.08 21.24
C ASP A 1038 -12.16 -48.04 22.76
N ASN A 1039 -11.13 -47.78 23.56
CA ASN A 1039 -11.23 -47.82 25.02
C ASN A 1039 -12.20 -46.76 25.59
N LEU A 1040 -12.52 -45.70 24.83
CA LEU A 1040 -13.48 -44.67 25.23
C LEU A 1040 -14.92 -45.19 25.14
N ILE A 1041 -15.17 -46.16 24.26
CA ILE A 1041 -16.47 -46.82 24.11
C ILE A 1041 -16.55 -48.07 24.99
N PHE A 1042 -15.44 -48.80 25.09
CA PHE A 1042 -15.33 -50.05 25.82
C PHE A 1042 -14.60 -49.86 27.17
N GLU A 1043 -14.99 -48.85 27.96
CA GLU A 1043 -14.29 -48.31 29.15
C GLU A 1043 -13.77 -49.36 30.17
N SER A 1044 -14.40 -50.53 30.27
CA SER A 1044 -14.05 -51.60 31.21
C SER A 1044 -13.36 -52.82 30.59
N VAL A 1045 -12.90 -52.73 29.34
CA VAL A 1045 -12.30 -53.85 28.59
C VAL A 1045 -10.78 -54.00 28.83
N GLY A 1046 -10.09 -52.91 29.17
CA GLY A 1046 -8.64 -52.92 29.45
C GLY A 1046 -7.96 -51.59 29.11
N VAL A 1047 -6.63 -51.64 29.02
CA VAL A 1047 -5.79 -50.54 28.49
C VAL A 1047 -5.33 -50.91 27.08
N ASP A 1048 -4.81 -49.93 26.33
CA ASP A 1048 -4.36 -50.09 24.94
C ASP A 1048 -3.44 -51.30 24.75
N GLY A 1049 -3.70 -52.06 23.68
CA GLY A 1049 -3.00 -53.29 23.33
C GLY A 1049 -3.90 -54.52 23.29
N ALA A 1050 -3.28 -55.70 23.33
CA ALA A 1050 -4.02 -56.97 23.18
C ALA A 1050 -5.04 -57.19 24.31
N LEU A 1051 -6.23 -57.68 23.94
CA LEU A 1051 -7.26 -58.03 24.91
C LEU A 1051 -6.75 -59.10 25.90
N ALA A 1052 -7.01 -58.88 27.19
CA ALA A 1052 -6.60 -59.83 28.21
C ALA A 1052 -7.29 -61.19 28.00
N LEU A 1053 -6.55 -62.29 28.16
CA LEU A 1053 -7.08 -63.65 27.91
C LEU A 1053 -8.38 -63.95 28.70
N GLY A 1054 -8.51 -63.40 29.91
CA GLY A 1054 -9.69 -63.57 30.76
C GLY A 1054 -10.83 -62.60 30.47
N ALA A 1055 -10.66 -61.65 29.55
CA ALA A 1055 -11.68 -60.68 29.17
C ALA A 1055 -12.51 -61.14 27.95
N PHE A 1056 -12.19 -62.28 27.34
CA PHE A 1056 -12.90 -62.84 26.18
C PHE A 1056 -13.46 -64.24 26.48
N TYR A 1057 -14.73 -64.46 26.10
CA TYR A 1057 -15.34 -65.78 26.15
C TYR A 1057 -16.16 -66.12 24.89
N GLY A 1058 -15.81 -67.26 24.28
CA GLY A 1058 -16.65 -67.92 23.27
C GLY A 1058 -17.73 -68.77 23.93
N SER A 1059 -18.99 -68.37 23.77
CA SER A 1059 -20.18 -68.98 24.37
C SER A 1059 -20.99 -69.80 23.35
N ALA A 1060 -21.72 -70.80 23.84
CA ALA A 1060 -22.79 -71.47 23.08
C ALA A 1060 -24.13 -70.94 23.61
N GLY A 1061 -24.66 -69.89 22.98
CA GLY A 1061 -25.88 -69.19 23.38
C GLY A 1061 -25.70 -67.81 24.01
N GLY A 1062 -24.50 -67.20 23.93
CA GLY A 1062 -24.28 -65.77 24.21
C GLY A 1062 -24.25 -65.35 25.68
N VAL A 1063 -23.92 -66.25 26.60
CA VAL A 1063 -23.80 -65.97 28.04
C VAL A 1063 -22.32 -66.03 28.48
N ALA A 1064 -21.90 -65.07 29.32
CA ALA A 1064 -20.57 -65.04 29.93
C ALA A 1064 -20.26 -66.30 30.78
N HIS A 1065 -18.99 -66.66 30.89
CA HIS A 1065 -18.53 -67.74 31.76
C HIS A 1065 -18.41 -67.28 33.21
N ASP A 1066 -17.83 -66.11 33.43
CA ASP A 1066 -17.65 -65.48 34.73
C ASP A 1066 -17.70 -63.94 34.63
N ALA A 1067 -17.31 -63.27 35.71
CA ALA A 1067 -17.42 -61.82 35.85
C ALA A 1067 -16.25 -61.04 35.23
N ASP A 1068 -15.20 -61.73 34.76
CA ASP A 1068 -14.04 -61.11 34.13
C ASP A 1068 -14.22 -61.03 32.60
N ASP A 1069 -15.13 -61.82 32.03
CA ASP A 1069 -15.50 -61.75 30.62
C ASP A 1069 -16.13 -60.39 30.28
N ARG A 1070 -15.56 -59.71 29.29
CA ARG A 1070 -16.04 -58.40 28.80
C ARG A 1070 -16.56 -58.51 27.37
N ILE A 1071 -15.90 -59.31 26.54
CA ILE A 1071 -16.28 -59.57 25.14
C ILE A 1071 -16.78 -61.00 25.01
N ILE A 1072 -18.02 -61.16 24.53
CA ILE A 1072 -18.71 -62.45 24.44
C ILE A 1072 -19.06 -62.72 22.98
N TYR A 1073 -18.62 -63.85 22.44
CA TYR A 1073 -18.99 -64.32 21.10
C TYR A 1073 -19.88 -65.57 21.19
N ASP A 1074 -21.11 -65.49 20.69
CA ASP A 1074 -22.00 -66.64 20.56
C ASP A 1074 -21.72 -67.40 19.27
N ALA A 1075 -21.10 -68.57 19.35
CA ALA A 1075 -20.75 -69.37 18.17
C ALA A 1075 -21.97 -69.93 17.41
N ASP A 1076 -23.14 -70.06 18.05
CA ASP A 1076 -24.35 -70.61 17.41
C ASP A 1076 -25.08 -69.56 16.56
N SER A 1077 -25.07 -68.30 17.01
CA SER A 1077 -25.75 -67.18 16.35
C SER A 1077 -24.82 -66.23 15.61
N GLY A 1078 -23.53 -66.21 15.97
CA GLY A 1078 -22.51 -65.27 15.47
C GLY A 1078 -22.50 -63.91 16.16
N VAL A 1079 -23.32 -63.73 17.21
CA VAL A 1079 -23.46 -62.45 17.93
C VAL A 1079 -22.21 -62.13 18.75
N LEU A 1080 -21.76 -60.89 18.68
CA LEU A 1080 -20.71 -60.33 19.51
C LEU A 1080 -21.31 -59.29 20.46
N SER A 1081 -20.97 -59.37 21.75
CA SER A 1081 -21.57 -58.53 22.79
C SER A 1081 -20.58 -58.08 23.83
N TYR A 1082 -20.83 -56.90 24.40
CA TYR A 1082 -20.03 -56.28 25.45
C TYR A 1082 -20.76 -56.31 26.80
N ASP A 1083 -20.15 -56.93 27.81
CA ASP A 1083 -20.61 -56.91 29.20
C ASP A 1083 -19.85 -55.84 29.99
N ALA A 1084 -20.40 -54.62 30.00
CA ALA A 1084 -19.77 -53.46 30.63
C ALA A 1084 -19.61 -53.59 32.16
N ASP A 1085 -20.53 -54.27 32.84
CA ASP A 1085 -20.54 -54.36 34.31
C ASP A 1085 -19.96 -55.67 34.87
N GLY A 1086 -19.72 -56.65 33.99
CA GLY A 1086 -19.15 -57.94 34.36
C GLY A 1086 -20.04 -58.76 35.29
N ALA A 1087 -21.33 -58.48 35.36
CA ALA A 1087 -22.23 -59.21 36.25
C ALA A 1087 -22.75 -60.51 35.61
N GLY A 1088 -22.42 -60.78 34.34
CA GLY A 1088 -22.72 -62.02 33.62
C GLY A 1088 -24.20 -62.31 33.36
N GLU A 1089 -25.11 -61.43 33.78
CA GLU A 1089 -26.58 -61.65 33.77
C GLU A 1089 -27.41 -60.39 33.44
N ILE A 1090 -26.81 -59.20 33.27
CA ILE A 1090 -27.51 -58.02 32.70
C ILE A 1090 -27.17 -57.92 31.22
N SER A 1091 -28.06 -57.32 30.42
CA SER A 1091 -28.07 -57.38 28.96
C SER A 1091 -26.76 -56.86 28.35
N ALA A 1092 -25.81 -57.78 28.11
CA ALA A 1092 -24.64 -57.52 27.29
C ALA A 1092 -25.10 -56.83 26.00
N ILE A 1093 -24.45 -55.73 25.67
CA ILE A 1093 -24.85 -54.89 24.55
C ILE A 1093 -24.32 -55.57 23.29
N GLN A 1094 -25.22 -56.03 22.44
CA GLN A 1094 -24.83 -56.49 21.11
C GLN A 1094 -24.31 -55.29 20.32
N TYR A 1095 -23.12 -55.44 19.74
CA TYR A 1095 -22.51 -54.41 18.90
C TYR A 1095 -22.11 -54.93 17.51
N ALA A 1096 -21.96 -56.24 17.34
CA ALA A 1096 -21.68 -56.82 16.02
C ALA A 1096 -22.31 -58.20 15.83
N GLN A 1097 -22.37 -58.61 14.58
CA GLN A 1097 -22.86 -59.88 14.08
C GLN A 1097 -21.88 -60.43 13.04
N LEU A 1098 -21.26 -61.56 13.35
CA LEU A 1098 -20.34 -62.28 12.47
C LEU A 1098 -20.98 -63.55 11.91
N SER A 1099 -20.25 -64.25 11.04
CA SER A 1099 -20.58 -65.62 10.65
C SER A 1099 -20.58 -66.58 11.86
N THR A 1100 -21.46 -67.58 11.85
CA THR A 1100 -21.53 -68.60 12.92
C THR A 1100 -20.33 -69.55 12.89
N ASN A 1101 -20.01 -70.17 14.02
CA ASN A 1101 -18.97 -71.21 14.18
C ASN A 1101 -17.52 -70.74 13.92
N LEU A 1102 -17.22 -69.45 14.07
CA LEU A 1102 -15.83 -68.96 14.07
C LEU A 1102 -15.12 -69.38 15.36
N LYS A 1103 -13.79 -69.52 15.29
CA LYS A 1103 -12.95 -69.90 16.43
C LYS A 1103 -12.19 -68.71 16.99
N LEU A 1104 -12.93 -67.70 17.42
CA LEU A 1104 -12.35 -66.48 17.98
C LEU A 1104 -11.66 -66.74 19.33
N SER A 1105 -10.67 -65.90 19.63
CA SER A 1105 -9.88 -65.85 20.84
C SER A 1105 -9.57 -64.40 21.21
N ALA A 1106 -9.06 -64.16 22.42
CA ALA A 1106 -8.63 -62.82 22.83
C ALA A 1106 -7.55 -62.21 21.92
N ALA A 1107 -6.82 -63.00 21.13
CA ALA A 1107 -5.79 -62.50 20.23
C ALA A 1107 -6.37 -61.80 18.98
N ASP A 1108 -7.65 -62.03 18.66
CA ASP A 1108 -8.32 -61.43 17.50
C ASP A 1108 -8.85 -60.01 17.83
N PHE A 1109 -8.59 -59.51 19.05
CA PHE A 1109 -9.06 -58.24 19.56
C PHE A 1109 -7.90 -57.37 20.06
N ILE A 1110 -7.89 -56.11 19.64
CA ILE A 1110 -6.94 -55.09 20.12
C ILE A 1110 -7.75 -53.90 20.66
N ILE A 1111 -7.31 -53.37 21.80
CA ILE A 1111 -7.84 -52.18 22.43
C ILE A 1111 -7.00 -50.99 21.96
N ILE A 1112 -7.65 -49.93 21.51
CA ILE A 1112 -7.01 -48.69 21.03
C ILE A 1112 -7.41 -47.48 21.88
#